data_AF-A0A836CLD3-F1
#
_entry.id   AF-A0A836CLD3-F1
#
_cell.length_a   1.000
_cell.length_b   1.000
_cell.length_c   1.000
_cell.angle_alpha   90.00
_cell.angle_beta   90.00
_cell.angle_gamma   90.00
#
_symmetry.space_group_name_H-M   'P 1'
#
loop_
_entity.id
_entity.type
_entity.pdbx_description
1 polymer ?
#
loop_
_entity_poly.entity_id
_entity_poly.type
_entity_poly.pdbx_seq_one_letter_code
_entity_poly.pdbx_strand_id
1 'polypeptide(L)'
;MKQRLELFNLEVPLSRDPGKDDIGIHDAVLSAISTRLGMRPDMPSLLSADVSIVRKSFDGRWKKDGEPKFVYTVDVRVDRGTAAKLKLRVKEGRMEPAPAPAAATAAAPASAVWSTEAAAPRVLVVGSGPAGLFAALALAQAGYKPIILERGQPVEVRGRDIGALFARKILNGESSNLCYGEGGAGTWSDGKLTTRIGKNSVDGAIMRSALQRVCGARAQARAAAAVKKTQAASGWCEVQRCSAEAGELQDVRAVLEALVQHGAPDRILVDGKPHLGTDRLVRILRGMRQYLQELGAEYRFGTCVKDVVVRGGKVTGVELTDGTVLPADAVVLGIGHSARPLYERLLDGGLHLEPKVCARDVSAEPWLRAPICDYTQGIAVGFRVEHPQDLIDYIQYGAFSAEYGALSAEVLRGKGPVPVADYKLVADLGGGRACYSFCMCPGGQIVPTSVDPREVCVNGMSFSKRGSKWANSALVVNISPDDMRDFGGDGPLRGVYWQQEMERRAARAGGGDLVAPVQTVPDFLSGAAEPSAPLPTSSYRLGVRAAPLHELYPAAVTQGLKDALAAFEARLPGFATSPAALLHGVETRTSAPVQIARDAASLQCVSAQALYPTGEGAGYAGGIVSAAVDGARVGRAVVAALAAFRPAAGAGSTADTLSHGSLALRGHGAVAEQVVAVAQKADDHRHPAVHWHHLKAQWSQAVKGIQPCEEELEMPQDYRLHLSSQRVLEHRKPGEVFEMEL
;
A
#
# COMPACT_ATOMS: atom_id res chain seq x y z
N MET A 1 24.38 27.73 -14.70
CA MET A 1 23.52 26.60 -14.27
C MET A 1 24.39 25.45 -13.81
N LYS A 2 24.23 24.98 -12.58
CA LYS A 2 24.90 23.76 -12.06
C LYS A 2 24.21 22.52 -12.64
N GLN A 3 24.96 21.52 -13.06
CA GLN A 3 24.46 20.20 -13.44
C GLN A 3 24.19 19.39 -12.15
N ARG A 4 23.03 18.74 -12.06
CA ARG A 4 22.68 17.87 -10.93
C ARG A 4 22.98 16.41 -11.28
N LEU A 5 23.70 15.73 -10.39
CA LEU A 5 24.13 14.35 -10.57
C LEU A 5 23.76 13.56 -9.32
N GLU A 6 23.22 12.35 -9.51
CA GLU A 6 22.98 11.42 -8.42
C GLU A 6 24.11 10.39 -8.40
N LEU A 7 24.76 10.24 -7.24
CA LEU A 7 25.86 9.31 -7.00
C LEU A 7 25.40 8.22 -6.04
N PHE A 8 25.60 6.96 -6.42
CA PHE A 8 25.15 5.78 -5.66
C PHE A 8 26.31 5.05 -5.02
N ASN A 9 26.05 4.17 -4.05
CA ASN A 9 27.07 3.28 -3.48
C ASN A 9 28.34 4.03 -3.02
N LEU A 10 28.17 5.20 -2.39
CA LEU A 10 29.28 5.92 -1.76
C LEU A 10 29.52 5.31 -0.39
N GLU A 11 30.66 4.67 -0.21
CA GLU A 11 30.99 3.91 0.99
C GLU A 11 31.80 4.78 1.95
N VAL A 12 31.31 4.93 3.18
CA VAL A 12 31.97 5.64 4.26
C VAL A 12 32.17 4.65 5.41
N PRO A 13 33.42 4.33 5.79
CA PRO A 13 33.69 3.42 6.91
C PRO A 13 33.07 3.93 8.22
N LEU A 14 32.61 3.02 9.08
CA LEU A 14 31.99 3.37 10.36
C LEU A 14 32.90 4.22 11.24
N SER A 15 34.21 3.96 11.25
CA SER A 15 35.21 4.78 11.96
C SER A 15 35.26 6.25 11.52
N ARG A 16 34.73 6.58 10.34
CA ARG A 16 34.71 7.92 9.76
C ARG A 16 33.31 8.51 9.61
N ASP A 17 32.28 7.80 10.06
CA ASP A 17 30.88 8.23 10.01
C ASP A 17 30.37 8.52 11.43
N PRO A 18 29.65 9.63 11.67
CA PRO A 18 29.10 9.93 13.00
C PRO A 18 28.03 8.94 13.48
N GLY A 19 27.53 8.04 12.61
CA GLY A 19 26.64 6.95 12.97
C GLY A 19 25.24 7.08 12.40
N LYS A 20 24.38 6.10 12.75
CA LYS A 20 23.05 5.92 12.16
C LYS A 20 22.10 7.12 12.27
N ASP A 21 22.25 7.93 13.32
CA ASP A 21 21.32 9.03 13.60
C ASP A 21 21.74 10.35 12.94
N ASP A 22 22.96 10.41 12.38
CA ASP A 22 23.48 11.57 11.68
C ASP A 22 23.11 11.59 10.20
N ILE A 23 22.65 12.75 9.75
CA ILE A 23 22.27 13.03 8.36
C ILE A 23 23.05 14.23 7.80
N GLY A 24 24.17 14.59 8.43
CA GLY A 24 25.01 15.71 8.04
C GLY A 24 25.96 15.37 6.89
N ILE A 25 26.27 16.36 6.06
CA ILE A 25 27.38 16.26 5.09
C ILE A 25 28.68 16.58 5.81
N HIS A 26 29.51 15.55 6.02
CA HIS A 26 30.81 15.64 6.68
C HIS A 26 31.97 15.26 5.72
N ASP A 27 33.20 15.50 6.15
CA ASP A 27 34.40 15.38 5.31
C ASP A 27 34.57 14.00 4.67
N ALA A 28 34.17 12.92 5.36
CA ALA A 28 34.24 11.58 4.81
C ALA A 28 33.28 11.37 3.62
N VAL A 29 32.06 11.94 3.69
CA VAL A 29 31.11 11.93 2.57
C VAL A 29 31.64 12.78 1.41
N LEU A 30 32.14 13.99 1.69
CA LEU A 30 32.73 14.87 0.67
C LEU A 30 33.94 14.23 0.00
N SER A 31 34.77 13.53 0.77
CA SER A 31 35.90 12.75 0.28
C SER A 31 35.43 11.61 -0.63
N ALA A 32 34.43 10.83 -0.21
CA ALA A 32 33.85 9.75 -1.02
C ALA A 32 33.27 10.27 -2.35
N ILE A 33 32.58 11.41 -2.33
CA ILE A 33 32.08 12.10 -3.53
C ILE A 33 33.23 12.52 -4.42
N SER A 34 34.25 13.18 -3.87
CA SER A 34 35.40 13.68 -4.63
C SER A 34 36.14 12.54 -5.33
N THR A 35 36.38 11.44 -4.61
CA THR A 35 36.96 10.21 -5.17
C THR A 35 36.07 9.63 -6.27
N ARG A 36 34.75 9.59 -6.08
CA ARG A 36 33.81 9.07 -7.09
C ARG A 36 33.81 9.89 -8.36
N LEU A 37 33.85 11.22 -8.23
CA LEU A 37 33.88 12.15 -9.35
C LEU A 37 35.26 12.23 -10.01
N GLY A 38 36.32 11.71 -9.38
CA GLY A 38 37.69 11.81 -9.86
C GLY A 38 38.27 13.22 -9.69
N MET A 39 37.85 13.93 -8.64
CA MET A 39 38.33 15.27 -8.35
C MET A 39 39.79 15.22 -7.86
N ARG A 40 40.61 16.12 -8.40
CA ARG A 40 42.01 16.29 -8.03
C ARG A 40 42.11 17.35 -6.91
N PRO A 41 43.17 17.30 -6.07
CA PRO A 41 43.36 18.26 -4.97
C PRO A 41 43.44 19.74 -5.39
N ASP A 42 43.80 20.02 -6.65
CA ASP A 42 43.90 21.38 -7.22
C ASP A 42 42.54 21.97 -7.67
N MET A 43 41.46 21.18 -7.64
CA MET A 43 40.12 21.65 -8.00
C MET A 43 39.38 22.24 -6.80
N PRO A 44 38.43 23.18 -7.03
CA PRO A 44 37.59 23.72 -5.96
C PRO A 44 36.90 22.59 -5.21
N SER A 45 36.99 22.61 -3.88
CA SER A 45 36.30 21.64 -3.04
C SER A 45 34.79 21.79 -3.20
N LEU A 46 34.08 20.66 -3.20
CA LEU A 46 32.63 20.66 -3.15
C LEU A 46 32.17 21.26 -1.82
N LEU A 47 31.28 22.24 -1.90
CA LEU A 47 30.64 22.80 -0.72
C LEU A 47 29.55 21.86 -0.24
N SER A 48 29.37 21.75 1.08
CA SER A 48 28.27 20.98 1.68
C SER A 48 26.89 21.44 1.17
N ALA A 49 26.73 22.74 0.88
CA ALA A 49 25.51 23.33 0.31
C ALA A 49 25.17 22.83 -1.12
N ASP A 50 26.12 22.18 -1.80
CA ASP A 50 25.92 21.60 -3.12
C ASP A 50 25.60 20.11 -3.10
N VAL A 51 25.49 19.51 -1.90
CA VAL A 51 25.23 18.09 -1.71
C VAL A 51 23.97 17.89 -0.86
N SER A 52 23.11 16.97 -1.26
CA SER A 52 21.99 16.49 -0.44
C SER A 52 21.97 14.97 -0.39
N ILE A 53 21.77 14.40 0.80
CA ILE A 53 21.64 12.96 0.96
C ILE A 53 20.26 12.54 0.44
N VAL A 54 20.26 11.55 -0.46
CA VAL A 54 19.04 10.89 -0.96
C VAL A 54 18.76 9.64 -0.15
N ARG A 55 19.82 8.89 0.19
CA ARG A 55 19.72 7.66 0.97
C ARG A 55 20.96 7.42 1.83
N LYS A 56 20.79 6.95 3.06
CA LYS A 56 21.83 6.40 3.94
C LYS A 56 21.42 5.00 4.39
N SER A 57 22.29 4.02 4.26
CA SER A 57 22.04 2.63 4.68
C SER A 57 23.28 2.07 5.39
N PHE A 58 23.08 1.20 6.38
CA PHE A 58 24.18 0.55 7.08
C PHE A 58 24.46 -0.83 6.46
N ASP A 59 25.73 -1.10 6.14
CA ASP A 59 26.22 -2.42 5.76
C ASP A 59 27.14 -2.95 6.87
N GLY A 60 26.56 -3.80 7.72
CA GLY A 60 27.27 -4.49 8.80
C GLY A 60 27.86 -5.84 8.38
N ARG A 61 27.81 -6.22 7.10
CA ARG A 61 28.31 -7.53 6.65
C ARG A 61 29.83 -7.53 6.65
N TRP A 62 30.41 -8.52 7.30
CA TRP A 62 31.85 -8.78 7.24
C TRP A 62 32.23 -9.52 5.95
N LYS A 63 33.21 -8.98 5.22
CA LYS A 63 34.04 -9.71 4.26
C LYS A 63 35.45 -9.76 4.83
N LYS A 64 36.26 -10.77 4.50
CA LYS A 64 37.61 -11.00 5.05
C LYS A 64 38.51 -9.75 5.13
N ASP A 65 38.26 -8.72 4.30
CA ASP A 65 39.07 -7.51 4.19
C ASP A 65 38.26 -6.18 4.34
N GLY A 66 37.04 -6.19 4.90
CA GLY A 66 36.15 -5.01 4.90
C GLY A 66 35.63 -4.56 6.26
N GLU A 67 35.90 -3.29 6.64
CA GLU A 67 35.30 -2.61 7.79
C GLU A 67 33.78 -2.36 7.58
N PRO A 68 32.94 -2.42 8.64
CA PRO A 68 31.55 -1.95 8.60
C PRO A 68 31.45 -0.51 8.06
N LYS A 69 30.37 -0.22 7.33
CA LYS A 69 30.26 1.06 6.59
C LYS A 69 28.83 1.54 6.44
N PHE A 70 28.69 2.85 6.27
CA PHE A 70 27.50 3.45 5.72
C PHE A 70 27.62 3.60 4.20
N VAL A 71 26.53 3.29 3.52
CA VAL A 71 26.40 3.40 2.07
C VAL A 71 25.43 4.55 1.78
N TYR A 72 25.93 5.56 1.10
CA TYR A 72 25.21 6.77 0.74
C TYR A 72 24.80 6.76 -0.73
N THR A 73 23.61 7.33 -0.98
CA THR A 73 23.22 7.90 -2.27
C THR A 73 23.03 9.40 -2.06
N VAL A 74 23.64 10.21 -2.92
CA VAL A 74 23.63 11.67 -2.80
C VAL A 74 23.33 12.33 -4.12
N ASP A 75 22.65 13.47 -4.03
CA ASP A 75 22.50 14.43 -5.10
C ASP A 75 23.61 15.48 -4.97
N VAL A 76 24.30 15.77 -6.08
CA VAL A 76 25.41 16.74 -6.13
C VAL A 76 25.15 17.76 -7.24
N ARG A 77 25.34 19.03 -6.92
CA ARG A 77 25.29 20.15 -7.87
C ARG A 77 26.70 20.57 -8.25
N VAL A 78 27.11 20.27 -9.48
CA VAL A 78 28.44 20.58 -10.01
C VAL A 78 28.32 21.71 -11.04
N ASP A 79 29.20 22.71 -11.01
CA ASP A 79 29.21 23.73 -12.05
C ASP A 79 29.62 23.14 -13.42
N ARG A 80 29.13 23.74 -14.52
CA ARG A 80 29.38 23.22 -15.88
C ARG A 80 30.87 23.18 -16.24
N GLY A 81 31.69 24.09 -15.71
CA GLY A 81 33.12 24.13 -15.98
C GLY A 81 33.82 22.93 -15.36
N THR A 82 33.52 22.63 -14.09
CA THR A 82 34.03 21.47 -13.36
C THR A 82 33.50 20.17 -13.97
N ALA A 83 32.21 20.09 -14.31
CA ALA A 83 31.64 18.91 -14.97
C ALA A 83 32.33 18.60 -16.31
N ALA A 84 32.64 19.63 -17.11
CA ALA A 84 33.37 19.49 -18.38
C ALA A 84 34.83 19.03 -18.17
N LYS A 85 35.53 19.61 -17.18
CA LYS A 85 36.92 19.24 -16.82
C LYS A 85 37.02 17.78 -16.36
N LEU A 86 36.02 17.32 -15.60
CA LEU A 86 35.95 15.96 -15.06
C LEU A 86 35.59 14.91 -16.12
N LYS A 87 35.20 15.32 -17.34
CA LYS A 87 34.72 14.42 -18.40
C LYS A 87 33.69 13.40 -17.88
N LEU A 88 32.76 13.86 -17.02
CA LEU A 88 31.83 12.98 -16.33
C LEU A 88 31.00 12.19 -17.34
N ARG A 89 31.17 10.86 -17.32
CA ARG A 89 30.37 9.92 -18.11
C ARG A 89 29.47 9.14 -17.16
N VAL A 90 28.20 9.03 -17.50
CA VAL A 90 27.26 8.17 -16.78
C VAL A 90 27.88 6.79 -16.62
N LYS A 91 27.92 6.32 -15.37
CA LYS A 91 28.34 4.97 -15.01
C LYS A 91 27.19 4.38 -14.23
N GLU A 92 26.43 3.51 -14.87
CA GLU A 92 25.27 2.85 -14.27
C GLU A 92 25.58 2.30 -12.87
N GLY A 93 24.66 2.53 -11.93
CA GLY A 93 24.81 2.09 -10.55
C GLY A 93 25.93 2.77 -9.77
N ARG A 94 26.57 3.80 -10.34
CA ARG A 94 27.63 4.61 -9.69
C ARG A 94 27.40 6.12 -9.82
N MET A 95 26.90 6.59 -10.96
CA MET A 95 26.64 7.99 -11.27
C MET A 95 25.65 8.11 -12.42
N GLU A 96 24.54 8.80 -12.19
CA GLU A 96 23.49 9.05 -13.17
C GLU A 96 23.09 10.53 -13.16
N PRO A 97 22.50 11.07 -14.25
CA PRO A 97 21.86 12.38 -14.19
C PRO A 97 20.77 12.31 -13.13
N ALA A 98 20.78 13.24 -12.18
CA ALA A 98 19.72 13.27 -11.19
C ALA A 98 18.38 13.44 -11.91
N PRO A 99 17.31 12.76 -11.47
CA PRO A 99 15.99 12.97 -12.05
C PRO A 99 15.69 14.48 -12.04
N ALA A 100 15.05 14.96 -13.12
CA ALA A 100 14.54 16.31 -13.14
C ALA A 100 13.75 16.51 -11.85
N PRO A 101 13.94 17.64 -11.13
CA PRO A 101 13.08 17.92 -9.99
C PRO A 101 11.66 17.72 -10.47
N ALA A 102 10.89 16.89 -9.75
CA ALA A 102 9.49 16.70 -10.08
C ALA A 102 8.93 18.11 -10.26
N ALA A 103 8.37 18.39 -11.45
CA ALA A 103 7.67 19.66 -11.66
C ALA A 103 6.74 19.75 -10.46
N ALA A 104 6.89 20.82 -9.66
CA ALA A 104 6.07 21.03 -8.48
C ALA A 104 4.65 20.69 -8.91
N THR A 105 4.10 19.60 -8.37
CA THR A 105 2.78 19.10 -8.76
C THR A 105 1.89 20.32 -8.77
N ALA A 106 1.26 20.54 -9.93
CA ALA A 106 0.49 21.72 -10.26
C ALA A 106 -0.18 22.28 -9.00
N ALA A 107 0.00 23.58 -8.79
CA ALA A 107 -0.59 24.32 -7.69
C ALA A 107 -1.93 23.70 -7.27
N ALA A 108 -2.11 23.50 -5.96
CA ALA A 108 -3.37 23.04 -5.39
C ALA A 108 -4.50 23.69 -6.21
N PRO A 109 -5.44 22.89 -6.77
CA PRO A 109 -6.49 23.44 -7.63
C PRO A 109 -7.05 24.65 -6.89
N ALA A 110 -7.06 25.81 -7.57
CA ALA A 110 -7.48 27.08 -6.98
C ALA A 110 -8.66 26.79 -6.07
N SER A 111 -8.53 27.14 -4.79
CA SER A 111 -9.46 26.79 -3.70
C SER A 111 -10.85 26.71 -4.29
N ALA A 112 -11.51 25.56 -4.20
CA ALA A 112 -12.85 25.42 -4.73
C ALA A 112 -13.75 26.46 -4.04
N VAL A 113 -13.91 27.63 -4.66
CA VAL A 113 -14.84 28.66 -4.21
C VAL A 113 -16.18 28.12 -4.64
N TRP A 114 -16.85 27.44 -3.72
CA TRP A 114 -18.24 27.08 -3.88
C TRP A 114 -19.04 28.38 -3.97
N SER A 115 -19.85 28.53 -5.02
CA SER A 115 -20.78 29.66 -5.08
C SER A 115 -21.68 29.61 -3.85
N THR A 116 -22.02 30.79 -3.32
CA THR A 116 -22.81 30.95 -2.08
C THR A 116 -24.20 30.33 -2.13
N GLU A 117 -24.64 29.79 -3.29
CA GLU A 117 -25.97 29.22 -3.50
C GLU A 117 -26.01 27.68 -3.47
N ALA A 118 -24.90 26.96 -3.67
CA ALA A 118 -24.87 25.49 -3.62
C ALA A 118 -24.12 24.99 -2.37
N ALA A 119 -24.77 24.14 -1.56
CA ALA A 119 -24.11 23.50 -0.43
C ALA A 119 -22.92 22.65 -0.90
N ALA A 120 -21.76 22.79 -0.24
CA ALA A 120 -20.58 22.01 -0.57
C ALA A 120 -20.85 20.49 -0.38
N PRO A 121 -20.32 19.62 -1.27
CA PRO A 121 -20.51 18.18 -1.16
C PRO A 121 -20.05 17.62 0.19
N ARG A 122 -20.85 16.73 0.77
CA ARG A 122 -20.59 16.07 2.04
C ARG A 122 -19.79 14.80 1.81
N VAL A 123 -18.52 14.79 2.24
CA VAL A 123 -17.65 13.61 2.15
C VAL A 123 -17.43 13.03 3.55
N LEU A 124 -17.77 11.76 3.73
CA LEU A 124 -17.47 11.01 4.95
C LEU A 124 -16.22 10.16 4.75
N VAL A 125 -15.32 10.19 5.73
CA VAL A 125 -14.15 9.30 5.80
C VAL A 125 -14.31 8.41 7.02
N VAL A 126 -14.50 7.12 6.81
CA VAL A 126 -14.72 6.14 7.88
C VAL A 126 -13.39 5.49 8.25
N GLY A 127 -12.92 5.76 9.46
CA GLY A 127 -11.63 5.33 10.00
C GLY A 127 -10.53 6.38 9.84
N SER A 128 -9.73 6.56 10.88
CA SER A 128 -8.62 7.53 10.93
C SER A 128 -7.23 6.85 10.96
N GLY A 129 -7.15 5.62 10.45
CA GLY A 129 -5.87 4.97 10.13
C GLY A 129 -5.14 5.68 8.98
N PRO A 130 -3.93 5.23 8.59
CA PRO A 130 -3.13 5.91 7.57
C PRO A 130 -3.87 6.18 6.24
N ALA A 131 -4.70 5.24 5.78
CA ALA A 131 -5.50 5.43 4.57
C ALA A 131 -6.56 6.53 4.72
N GLY A 132 -7.41 6.45 5.75
CA GLY A 132 -8.43 7.48 5.98
C GLY A 132 -7.81 8.85 6.26
N LEU A 133 -6.73 8.90 7.04
CA LEU A 133 -6.02 10.14 7.37
C LEU A 133 -5.49 10.85 6.12
N PHE A 134 -4.84 10.12 5.20
CA PHE A 134 -4.30 10.70 3.97
C PHE A 134 -5.37 10.96 2.91
N ALA A 135 -6.47 10.21 2.91
CA ALA A 135 -7.65 10.55 2.10
C ALA A 135 -8.26 11.88 2.55
N ALA A 136 -8.44 12.06 3.87
CA ALA A 136 -8.93 13.31 4.45
C ALA A 136 -7.96 14.48 4.19
N LEU A 137 -6.65 14.25 4.26
CA LEU A 137 -5.64 15.26 3.93
C LEU A 137 -5.74 15.72 2.48
N ALA A 138 -5.84 14.80 1.52
CA ALA A 138 -6.00 15.14 0.11
C ALA A 138 -7.31 15.92 -0.16
N LEU A 139 -8.41 15.52 0.49
CA LEU A 139 -9.69 16.23 0.42
C LEU A 139 -9.61 17.64 1.00
N ALA A 140 -9.04 17.78 2.19
CA ALA A 140 -8.89 19.05 2.90
C ALA A 140 -7.97 20.03 2.13
N GLN A 141 -6.87 19.54 1.59
CA GLN A 141 -5.96 20.34 0.73
C GLN A 141 -6.63 20.79 -0.58
N ALA A 142 -7.64 20.07 -1.06
CA ALA A 142 -8.47 20.48 -2.20
C ALA A 142 -9.63 21.41 -1.83
N GLY A 143 -9.75 21.82 -0.56
CA GLY A 143 -10.77 22.75 -0.07
C GLY A 143 -12.11 22.10 0.33
N TYR A 144 -12.18 20.76 0.40
CA TYR A 144 -13.33 20.07 0.97
C TYR A 144 -13.22 20.03 2.50
N LYS A 145 -14.35 19.88 3.19
CA LYS A 145 -14.43 19.76 4.65
C LYS A 145 -14.89 18.35 5.03
N PRO A 146 -14.01 17.33 4.93
CA PRO A 146 -14.41 15.95 5.20
C PRO A 146 -14.80 15.76 6.67
N ILE A 147 -15.79 14.92 6.92
CA ILE A 147 -16.15 14.45 8.27
C ILE A 147 -15.53 13.08 8.47
N ILE A 148 -14.58 13.00 9.41
CA ILE A 148 -13.85 11.79 9.73
C ILE A 148 -14.55 11.11 10.90
N LEU A 149 -15.10 9.92 10.64
CA LEU A 149 -15.79 9.09 11.62
C LEU A 149 -14.81 8.05 12.15
N GLU A 150 -14.42 8.16 13.41
CA GLU A 150 -13.53 7.20 14.07
C GLU A 150 -14.29 6.50 15.19
N ARG A 151 -14.42 5.18 15.09
CA ARG A 151 -15.08 4.36 16.13
C ARG A 151 -14.39 4.50 17.46
N GLY A 152 -13.07 4.70 17.43
CA GLY A 152 -12.27 4.77 18.63
C GLY A 152 -11.97 6.17 19.15
N GLN A 153 -11.01 6.21 20.06
CA GLN A 153 -10.70 7.41 20.84
C GLN A 153 -9.53 8.23 20.25
N PRO A 154 -9.45 9.54 20.56
CA PRO A 154 -8.25 10.35 20.35
C PRO A 154 -7.01 9.67 20.94
N VAL A 155 -5.84 9.86 20.33
CA VAL A 155 -4.61 9.14 20.69
C VAL A 155 -4.21 9.31 22.16
N GLU A 156 -4.53 10.45 22.76
CA GLU A 156 -4.27 10.74 24.17
C GLU A 156 -5.11 9.89 25.10
N VAL A 157 -6.41 9.76 24.79
CA VAL A 157 -7.35 8.92 25.55
C VAL A 157 -7.03 7.45 25.31
N ARG A 158 -6.84 7.08 24.04
CA ARG A 158 -6.44 5.73 23.60
C ARG A 158 -5.16 5.26 24.28
N GLY A 159 -4.17 6.14 24.47
CA GLY A 159 -2.96 5.83 25.21
C GLY A 159 -3.21 5.50 26.69
N ARG A 160 -4.18 6.15 27.34
CA ARG A 160 -4.60 5.80 28.71
C ARG A 160 -5.29 4.45 28.75
N ASP A 161 -6.16 4.16 27.78
CA ASP A 161 -6.87 2.88 27.70
C ASP A 161 -5.89 1.72 27.47
N ILE A 162 -4.91 1.90 26.60
CA ILE A 162 -3.83 0.91 26.39
C ILE A 162 -2.95 0.77 27.63
N GLY A 163 -2.70 1.86 28.36
CA GLY A 163 -2.06 1.81 29.68
C GLY A 163 -2.87 0.97 30.68
N ALA A 164 -4.19 1.15 30.72
CA ALA A 164 -5.09 0.38 31.57
C ALA A 164 -5.13 -1.11 31.17
N LEU A 165 -5.09 -1.41 29.87
CA LEU A 165 -4.93 -2.77 29.37
C LEU A 165 -3.65 -3.41 29.91
N PHE A 166 -2.50 -2.75 29.75
CA PHE A 166 -1.23 -3.31 30.21
C PHE A 166 -1.10 -3.41 31.73
N ALA A 167 -1.65 -2.47 32.49
CA ALA A 167 -1.48 -2.43 33.94
C ALA A 167 -2.55 -3.22 34.69
N ARG A 168 -3.77 -3.35 34.13
CA ARG A 168 -4.95 -3.87 34.83
C ARG A 168 -5.76 -4.88 34.02
N LYS A 169 -5.28 -5.26 32.83
CA LYS A 169 -5.98 -6.19 31.90
C LYS A 169 -7.38 -5.73 31.47
N ILE A 170 -7.63 -4.42 31.46
CA ILE A 170 -8.91 -3.84 31.03
C ILE A 170 -8.86 -3.58 29.53
N LEU A 171 -9.56 -4.41 28.74
CA LEU A 171 -9.69 -4.24 27.29
C LEU A 171 -10.98 -3.48 26.95
N ASN A 172 -10.83 -2.32 26.31
CA ASN A 172 -11.94 -1.67 25.62
C ASN A 172 -12.01 -2.18 24.16
N GLY A 173 -12.70 -3.30 23.98
CA GLY A 173 -12.75 -4.04 22.71
C GLY A 173 -13.42 -3.29 21.57
N GLU A 174 -14.45 -2.51 21.88
CA GLU A 174 -15.30 -1.88 20.86
C GLU A 174 -14.81 -0.50 20.42
N SER A 175 -14.12 0.26 21.28
CA SER A 175 -13.79 1.65 20.96
C SER A 175 -12.35 2.07 21.29
N SER A 176 -11.51 1.30 21.98
CA SER A 176 -10.16 1.81 22.32
C SER A 176 -9.17 0.72 22.65
N ASN A 177 -8.38 0.34 21.65
CA ASN A 177 -7.38 -0.72 21.77
C ASN A 177 -6.27 -0.53 20.73
N LEU A 178 -5.38 -1.51 20.58
CA LEU A 178 -4.26 -1.41 19.64
C LEU A 178 -4.69 -1.41 18.16
N CYS A 179 -5.92 -1.85 17.84
CA CYS A 179 -6.47 -1.81 16.50
C CYS A 179 -7.33 -0.55 16.24
N TYR A 180 -8.11 -0.08 17.23
CA TYR A 180 -9.14 0.95 17.05
C TYR A 180 -8.83 2.28 17.75
N GLY A 181 -9.15 3.38 17.06
CA GLY A 181 -8.94 4.76 17.46
C GLY A 181 -7.89 5.46 16.59
N GLU A 182 -7.52 6.68 16.99
CA GLU A 182 -6.74 7.58 16.14
C GLU A 182 -5.44 6.97 15.62
N GLY A 183 -5.22 7.03 14.31
CA GLY A 183 -4.07 6.42 13.62
C GLY A 183 -4.19 4.91 13.39
N GLY A 184 -5.28 4.29 13.80
CA GLY A 184 -5.59 2.87 13.56
C GLY A 184 -4.53 1.92 14.13
N ALA A 185 -4.29 0.80 13.45
CA ALA A 185 -3.29 -0.20 13.85
C ALA A 185 -1.83 0.31 13.75
N GLY A 186 -1.59 1.43 13.05
CA GLY A 186 -0.25 1.98 12.87
C GLY A 186 0.34 2.61 14.14
N THR A 187 -0.50 3.09 15.06
CA THR A 187 -0.08 3.96 16.18
C THR A 187 0.83 3.27 17.20
N TRP A 188 0.44 2.07 17.69
CA TRP A 188 1.25 1.27 18.62
C TRP A 188 2.08 0.24 17.88
N SER A 189 2.98 0.72 17.02
CA SER A 189 3.90 -0.11 16.24
C SER A 189 5.35 0.42 16.33
N ASP A 190 6.31 -0.31 15.76
CA ASP A 190 7.65 0.23 15.48
C ASP A 190 7.62 1.37 14.43
N GLY A 191 6.50 1.53 13.72
CA GLY A 191 6.31 2.61 12.76
C GLY A 191 7.25 2.48 11.56
N LYS A 192 7.47 1.26 11.07
CA LYS A 192 8.28 1.04 9.87
C LYS A 192 7.58 1.64 8.66
N LEU A 193 8.34 2.39 7.89
CA LEU A 193 7.84 3.11 6.71
C LEU A 193 8.33 2.48 5.41
N THR A 194 8.85 1.26 5.46
CA THR A 194 9.23 0.51 4.27
C THR A 194 7.99 0.06 3.50
N THR A 195 8.03 0.17 2.17
CA THR A 195 6.94 -0.26 1.29
C THR A 195 7.48 -1.10 0.13
N ARG A 196 6.61 -1.91 -0.49
CA ARG A 196 6.93 -2.60 -1.74
C ARG A 196 6.57 -1.76 -2.98
N ILE A 197 5.78 -0.69 -2.79
CA ILE A 197 5.44 0.27 -3.84
C ILE A 197 6.73 0.86 -4.41
N GLY A 198 6.93 0.73 -5.72
CA GLY A 198 8.09 1.25 -6.44
C GLY A 198 9.47 0.77 -5.94
N LYS A 199 9.55 -0.29 -5.11
CA LYS A 199 10.75 -0.79 -4.40
C LYS A 199 11.68 0.34 -3.92
N ASN A 200 11.33 0.92 -2.76
CA ASN A 200 12.14 1.80 -1.90
C ASN A 200 13.40 2.37 -2.58
N SER A 201 13.24 3.50 -3.28
CA SER A 201 14.30 4.45 -3.66
C SER A 201 15.71 3.84 -3.74
N VAL A 202 16.00 3.24 -4.91
CA VAL A 202 17.29 3.18 -5.65
C VAL A 202 17.32 1.92 -6.55
N ASP A 203 16.71 0.79 -6.16
CA ASP A 203 16.66 -0.41 -7.02
C ASP A 203 15.85 -0.17 -8.31
N GLY A 204 14.81 0.65 -8.23
CA GLY A 204 14.02 1.06 -9.39
C GLY A 204 14.78 1.98 -10.37
N ALA A 205 15.80 2.72 -9.93
CA ALA A 205 16.59 3.56 -10.83
C ALA A 205 17.52 2.73 -11.73
N ILE A 206 18.12 1.67 -11.16
CA ILE A 206 18.91 0.67 -11.88
C ILE A 206 18.02 -0.08 -12.89
N MET A 207 16.78 -0.42 -12.51
CA MET A 207 15.82 -1.05 -13.41
C MET A 207 15.39 -0.11 -14.56
N ARG A 208 15.14 1.18 -14.25
CA ARG A 208 14.80 2.22 -15.24
C ARG A 208 15.92 2.46 -16.25
N SER A 209 17.18 2.49 -15.80
CA SER A 209 18.33 2.71 -16.69
C SER A 209 18.63 1.48 -17.56
N ALA A 210 18.34 0.27 -17.08
CA ALA A 210 18.41 -0.97 -17.86
C ALA A 210 17.29 -1.04 -18.93
N LEU A 211 16.05 -0.71 -18.57
CA LEU A 211 14.89 -0.71 -19.49
C LEU A 211 14.97 0.39 -20.55
N GLN A 212 15.41 1.61 -20.20
CA GLN A 212 15.60 2.70 -21.17
C GLN A 212 16.69 2.40 -22.23
N ARG A 213 17.62 1.48 -21.97
CA ARG A 213 18.67 1.10 -22.94
C ARG A 213 18.27 -0.04 -23.86
N VAL A 214 17.36 -0.92 -23.45
CA VAL A 214 16.73 -1.88 -24.38
C VAL A 214 15.91 -1.11 -25.43
N CYS A 215 15.34 0.03 -25.06
CA CYS A 215 14.61 0.94 -25.94
C CYS A 215 15.43 2.18 -26.34
N GLY A 216 16.61 2.02 -26.94
CA GLY A 216 17.43 3.16 -27.38
C GLY A 216 16.69 4.13 -28.32
N ALA A 217 17.03 5.42 -28.28
CA ALA A 217 16.37 6.51 -29.04
C ALA A 217 16.27 6.28 -30.57
N ARG A 218 17.15 5.46 -31.16
CA ARG A 218 17.06 5.02 -32.57
C ARG A 218 16.00 3.94 -32.81
N ALA A 219 15.74 3.09 -31.82
CA ALA A 219 14.63 2.13 -31.84
C ALA A 219 13.29 2.84 -31.63
N GLN A 220 13.25 3.90 -30.81
CA GLN A 220 12.05 4.74 -30.64
C GLN A 220 11.68 5.53 -31.91
N ALA A 221 12.67 6.07 -32.64
CA ALA A 221 12.42 6.74 -33.92
C ALA A 221 11.98 5.75 -35.03
N ARG A 222 12.55 4.53 -35.06
CA ARG A 222 12.11 3.46 -35.98
C ARG A 222 10.76 2.86 -35.60
N ALA A 223 10.46 2.72 -34.31
CA ALA A 223 9.17 2.28 -33.80
C ALA A 223 8.08 3.32 -34.07
N ALA A 224 8.35 4.62 -33.89
CA ALA A 224 7.39 5.68 -34.26
C ALA A 224 7.11 5.71 -35.78
N ALA A 225 8.12 5.38 -36.62
CA ALA A 225 7.94 5.24 -38.06
C ALA A 225 7.22 3.93 -38.46
N ALA A 226 7.39 2.85 -37.70
CA ALA A 226 6.73 1.56 -37.92
C ALA A 226 5.30 1.50 -37.34
N VAL A 227 5.02 2.23 -36.26
CA VAL A 227 3.69 2.35 -35.62
C VAL A 227 2.71 3.13 -36.50
N LYS A 228 3.21 4.00 -37.39
CA LYS A 228 2.38 4.58 -38.47
C LYS A 228 1.93 3.56 -39.53
N LYS A 229 2.48 2.34 -39.54
CA LYS A 229 2.21 1.33 -40.58
C LYS A 229 1.54 0.04 -40.09
N THR A 230 1.36 -0.16 -38.79
CA THR A 230 0.74 -1.37 -38.25
C THR A 230 0.06 -1.07 -36.92
N GLN A 231 -1.23 -0.71 -36.96
CA GLN A 231 -2.14 -0.77 -35.82
C GLN A 231 -3.00 -2.02 -35.95
N ALA A 232 -2.55 -3.11 -35.33
CA ALA A 232 -3.39 -4.23 -34.89
C ALA A 232 -2.57 -5.12 -33.93
N ALA A 233 -3.20 -5.47 -32.81
CA ALA A 233 -2.81 -6.49 -31.82
C ALA A 233 -1.64 -6.18 -30.84
N SER A 234 -2.00 -6.19 -29.55
CA SER A 234 -1.16 -6.36 -28.35
C SER A 234 0.07 -5.44 -28.19
N GLY A 235 -0.10 -4.32 -27.48
CA GLY A 235 0.99 -3.40 -27.15
C GLY A 235 0.71 -2.48 -25.98
N TRP A 236 0.32 -3.03 -24.82
CA TRP A 236 0.34 -2.30 -23.54
C TRP A 236 1.81 -2.09 -23.14
N CYS A 237 2.32 -0.91 -23.49
CA CYS A 237 3.75 -0.62 -23.66
C CYS A 237 4.43 -0.13 -22.37
N GLU A 238 5.66 -0.61 -22.11
CA GLU A 238 6.54 -0.38 -20.94
C GLU A 238 6.72 1.10 -20.52
N VAL A 239 6.44 2.05 -21.39
CA VAL A 239 6.52 3.49 -21.12
C VAL A 239 5.46 3.95 -20.11
N GLN A 240 4.21 3.44 -20.21
CA GLN A 240 3.16 3.76 -19.25
C GLN A 240 3.47 3.20 -17.86
N ARG A 241 4.12 2.02 -17.80
CA ARG A 241 4.58 1.40 -16.56
C ARG A 241 5.65 2.24 -15.86
N CYS A 242 6.61 2.78 -16.61
CA CYS A 242 7.65 3.67 -16.07
C CYS A 242 7.08 4.98 -15.50
N SER A 243 6.08 5.57 -16.17
CA SER A 243 5.39 6.78 -15.69
C SER A 243 4.54 6.52 -14.44
N ALA A 244 3.86 5.37 -14.37
CA ALA A 244 3.12 4.96 -13.19
C ALA A 244 4.05 4.78 -11.98
N GLU A 245 5.15 4.04 -12.14
CA GLU A 245 6.17 3.82 -11.09
C GLU A 245 6.79 5.13 -10.58
N ALA A 246 7.02 6.11 -11.46
CA ALA A 246 7.50 7.43 -11.07
C ALA A 246 6.45 8.20 -10.24
N GLY A 247 5.17 8.11 -10.61
CA GLY A 247 4.07 8.67 -9.82
C GLY A 247 3.94 8.00 -8.45
N GLU A 248 4.15 6.69 -8.35
CA GLU A 248 4.07 6.00 -7.06
C GLU A 248 5.21 6.36 -6.11
N LEU A 249 6.42 6.55 -6.64
CA LEU A 249 7.57 7.02 -5.84
C LEU A 249 7.37 8.44 -5.33
N GLN A 250 6.72 9.30 -6.11
CA GLN A 250 6.32 10.65 -5.67
C GLN A 250 5.28 10.58 -4.56
N ASP A 251 4.28 9.69 -4.66
CA ASP A 251 3.28 9.51 -3.60
C ASP A 251 3.95 9.06 -2.28
N VAL A 252 4.89 8.12 -2.33
CA VAL A 252 5.65 7.67 -1.15
C VAL A 252 6.41 8.83 -0.52
N ARG A 253 7.10 9.65 -1.34
CA ARG A 253 7.84 10.81 -0.85
C ARG A 253 6.93 11.82 -0.19
N ALA A 254 5.79 12.14 -0.79
CA ALA A 254 4.80 13.05 -0.25
C ALA A 254 4.26 12.59 1.11
N VAL A 255 4.06 11.28 1.30
CA VAL A 255 3.67 10.71 2.61
C VAL A 255 4.76 10.96 3.66
N LEU A 256 6.02 10.69 3.34
CA LEU A 256 7.12 10.91 4.30
C LEU A 256 7.31 12.39 4.63
N GLU A 257 7.19 13.28 3.64
CA GLU A 257 7.28 14.73 3.84
C GLU A 257 6.13 15.25 4.70
N ALA A 258 4.90 14.78 4.50
CA ALA A 258 3.77 15.11 5.37
C ALA A 258 4.04 14.66 6.82
N LEU A 259 4.59 13.46 7.03
CA LEU A 259 4.96 13.00 8.37
C LEU A 259 6.02 13.91 9.01
N VAL A 260 7.03 14.35 8.26
CA VAL A 260 8.08 15.29 8.74
C VAL A 260 7.47 16.64 9.09
N GLN A 261 6.61 17.18 8.23
CA GLN A 261 5.90 18.45 8.46
C GLN A 261 5.13 18.45 9.79
N HIS A 262 4.69 17.28 10.24
CA HIS A 262 3.94 17.10 11.49
C HIS A 262 4.77 16.51 12.64
N GLY A 263 6.10 16.53 12.55
CA GLY A 263 7.00 16.25 13.68
C GLY A 263 7.73 14.90 13.64
N ALA A 264 7.70 14.19 12.51
CA ALA A 264 8.66 13.11 12.28
C ALA A 264 10.07 13.68 12.05
N PRO A 265 11.13 12.94 12.39
CA PRO A 265 12.50 13.42 12.18
C PRO A 265 12.88 13.36 10.70
N ASP A 266 13.59 14.37 10.21
CA ASP A 266 14.03 14.49 8.81
C ASP A 266 14.74 13.26 8.27
N ARG A 267 15.42 12.50 9.14
CA ARG A 267 16.12 11.28 8.75
C ARG A 267 15.23 10.24 8.07
N ILE A 268 13.90 10.22 8.30
CA ILE A 268 13.02 9.27 7.61
C ILE A 268 13.00 9.47 6.09
N LEU A 269 13.42 10.65 5.62
CA LEU A 269 13.52 11.00 4.21
C LEU A 269 14.76 10.42 3.53
N VAL A 270 15.74 9.95 4.31
CA VAL A 270 17.03 9.44 3.82
C VAL A 270 17.35 8.03 4.33
N ASP A 271 16.82 7.63 5.47
CA ASP A 271 17.07 6.31 6.05
C ASP A 271 16.63 5.21 5.07
N GLY A 272 17.51 4.23 4.85
CA GLY A 272 17.19 3.12 3.96
C GLY A 272 16.13 2.16 4.49
N LYS A 273 15.91 2.18 5.81
CA LYS A 273 14.88 1.42 6.54
C LYS A 273 14.21 2.35 7.57
N PRO A 274 13.43 3.35 7.12
CA PRO A 274 12.93 4.40 7.99
C PRO A 274 11.92 3.85 9.00
N HIS A 275 11.98 4.36 10.23
CA HIS A 275 11.03 4.02 11.28
C HIS A 275 10.79 5.20 12.24
N LEU A 276 9.62 5.21 12.88
CA LEU A 276 9.22 6.29 13.79
C LEU A 276 9.23 5.87 15.26
N GLY A 277 8.73 4.69 15.56
CA GLY A 277 8.39 4.26 16.91
C GLY A 277 7.10 4.89 17.45
N THR A 278 6.45 4.15 18.36
CA THR A 278 5.15 4.53 18.95
C THR A 278 5.16 5.91 19.63
N ASP A 279 6.23 6.26 20.35
CA ASP A 279 6.37 7.52 21.08
C ASP A 279 6.34 8.77 20.17
N ARG A 280 6.82 8.64 18.93
CA ARG A 280 6.75 9.71 17.94
C ARG A 280 5.41 9.74 17.22
N LEU A 281 4.88 8.58 16.85
CA LEU A 281 3.59 8.46 16.15
C LEU A 281 2.46 9.17 16.90
N VAL A 282 2.39 9.03 18.23
CA VAL A 282 1.39 9.71 19.06
C VAL A 282 1.42 11.24 18.85
N ARG A 283 2.61 11.83 18.78
CA ARG A 283 2.77 13.29 18.61
C ARG A 283 2.42 13.72 17.19
N ILE A 284 2.87 12.93 16.20
CA ILE A 284 2.63 13.20 14.77
C ILE A 284 1.13 13.17 14.47
N LEU A 285 0.42 12.14 14.94
CA LEU A 285 -1.03 12.01 14.72
C LEU A 285 -1.82 13.18 15.30
N ARG A 286 -1.47 13.62 16.51
CA ARG A 286 -2.07 14.80 17.13
C ARG A 286 -1.83 16.06 16.29
N GLY A 287 -0.61 16.25 15.77
CA GLY A 287 -0.28 17.37 14.89
C GLY A 287 -1.05 17.32 13.56
N MET A 288 -1.18 16.13 12.95
CA MET A 288 -1.96 15.93 11.73
C MET A 288 -3.45 16.19 11.94
N ARG A 289 -4.03 15.72 13.05
CA ARG A 289 -5.42 16.02 13.40
C ARG A 289 -5.65 17.53 13.52
N GLN A 290 -4.79 18.23 14.24
CA GLN A 290 -4.91 19.67 14.41
C GLN A 290 -4.83 20.40 13.06
N TYR A 291 -3.88 20.02 12.21
CA TYR A 291 -3.76 20.60 10.87
C TYR A 291 -5.00 20.35 10.00
N LEU A 292 -5.57 19.14 10.04
CA LEU A 292 -6.81 18.83 9.33
C LEU A 292 -7.99 19.67 9.84
N GLN A 293 -8.09 19.88 11.15
CA GLN A 293 -9.12 20.73 11.74
C GLN A 293 -8.95 22.20 11.34
N GLU A 294 -7.71 22.69 11.24
CA GLU A 294 -7.39 24.03 10.72
C GLU A 294 -7.81 24.20 9.25
N LEU A 295 -7.70 23.13 8.45
CA LEU A 295 -8.24 23.08 7.07
C LEU A 295 -9.77 22.90 7.01
N GLY A 296 -10.45 22.77 8.16
CA GLY A 296 -11.91 22.67 8.26
C GLY A 296 -12.48 21.26 8.23
N ALA A 297 -11.64 20.22 8.36
CA ALA A 297 -12.13 18.86 8.55
C ALA A 297 -12.74 18.67 9.95
N GLU A 298 -13.79 17.87 10.05
CA GLU A 298 -14.45 17.54 11.32
C GLU A 298 -14.01 16.15 11.77
N TYR A 299 -13.64 16.00 13.05
CA TYR A 299 -13.37 14.69 13.66
C TYR A 299 -14.51 14.30 14.60
N ARG A 300 -15.07 13.10 14.41
CA ARG A 300 -16.05 12.47 15.30
C ARG A 300 -15.50 11.17 15.86
N PHE A 301 -14.86 11.26 17.01
CA PHE A 301 -14.40 10.09 17.77
C PHE A 301 -15.59 9.39 18.46
N GLY A 302 -15.40 8.12 18.86
CA GLY A 302 -16.46 7.32 19.47
C GLY A 302 -17.64 7.05 18.54
N THR A 303 -17.48 7.26 17.23
CA THR A 303 -18.56 7.19 16.24
C THR A 303 -18.36 5.96 15.37
N CYS A 304 -19.07 4.88 15.69
CA CYS A 304 -18.94 3.62 14.97
C CYS A 304 -19.99 3.50 13.86
N VAL A 305 -19.53 3.41 12.62
CA VAL A 305 -20.35 3.04 11.46
C VAL A 305 -20.74 1.57 11.55
N LYS A 306 -22.03 1.30 11.42
CA LYS A 306 -22.65 -0.02 11.40
C LYS A 306 -22.85 -0.52 9.97
N ASP A 307 -23.27 0.37 9.06
CA ASP A 307 -23.59 0.01 7.68
C ASP A 307 -23.40 1.17 6.70
N VAL A 308 -23.38 0.87 5.40
CA VAL A 308 -23.42 1.87 4.32
C VAL A 308 -24.82 1.91 3.70
N VAL A 309 -25.34 3.11 3.44
CA VAL A 309 -26.70 3.28 2.92
C VAL A 309 -26.65 3.41 1.41
N VAL A 310 -26.98 2.33 0.70
CA VAL A 310 -27.04 2.28 -0.78
C VAL A 310 -28.48 2.45 -1.25
N ARG A 311 -28.70 3.38 -2.20
CA ARG A 311 -30.00 3.61 -2.85
C ARG A 311 -29.77 3.74 -4.36
N GLY A 312 -30.49 2.96 -5.17
CA GLY A 312 -30.34 2.99 -6.63
C GLY A 312 -28.91 2.70 -7.10
N GLY A 313 -28.18 1.83 -6.42
CA GLY A 313 -26.77 1.50 -6.76
C GLY A 313 -25.73 2.56 -6.37
N LYS A 314 -26.13 3.63 -5.68
CA LYS A 314 -25.23 4.70 -5.20
C LYS A 314 -25.28 4.82 -3.68
N VAL A 315 -24.14 5.03 -3.03
CA VAL A 315 -24.10 5.37 -1.61
C VAL A 315 -24.66 6.77 -1.39
N THR A 316 -25.52 6.87 -0.37
CA THR A 316 -26.19 8.12 0.04
C THR A 316 -25.84 8.52 1.47
N GLY A 317 -25.05 7.70 2.18
CA GLY A 317 -24.68 7.93 3.57
C GLY A 317 -24.20 6.66 4.28
N VAL A 318 -24.10 6.76 5.60
CA VAL A 318 -23.78 5.63 6.49
C VAL A 318 -24.76 5.57 7.65
N GLU A 319 -25.04 4.36 8.13
CA GLU A 319 -25.79 4.12 9.37
C GLU A 319 -24.80 3.92 10.51
N LEU A 320 -25.01 4.63 11.62
CA LEU A 320 -24.24 4.48 12.85
C LEU A 320 -24.83 3.37 13.73
N THR A 321 -24.02 2.90 14.68
CA THR A 321 -24.43 1.87 15.67
C THR A 321 -25.61 2.31 16.56
N ASP A 322 -25.82 3.61 16.75
CA ASP A 322 -26.97 4.17 17.49
C ASP A 322 -28.24 4.33 16.63
N GLY A 323 -28.20 3.93 15.36
CA GLY A 323 -29.29 4.05 14.39
C GLY A 323 -29.34 5.38 13.64
N THR A 324 -28.48 6.34 13.96
CA THR A 324 -28.38 7.61 13.22
C THR A 324 -27.90 7.37 11.80
N VAL A 325 -28.57 7.99 10.81
CA VAL A 325 -28.13 7.98 9.41
C VAL A 325 -27.47 9.31 9.07
N LEU A 326 -26.21 9.27 8.65
CA LEU A 326 -25.46 10.44 8.20
C LEU A 326 -25.43 10.50 6.67
N PRO A 327 -26.04 11.51 6.03
CA PRO A 327 -26.04 11.62 4.57
C PRO A 327 -24.67 12.08 4.04
N ALA A 328 -24.32 11.56 2.87
CA ALA A 328 -23.05 11.81 2.19
C ALA A 328 -23.20 11.72 0.67
N ASP A 329 -22.44 12.54 -0.05
CA ASP A 329 -22.28 12.49 -1.50
C ASP A 329 -21.19 11.51 -1.93
N ALA A 330 -20.23 11.25 -1.04
CA ALA A 330 -19.17 10.24 -1.18
C ALA A 330 -18.74 9.69 0.18
N VAL A 331 -18.41 8.40 0.23
CA VAL A 331 -17.92 7.72 1.43
C VAL A 331 -16.60 7.04 1.16
N VAL A 332 -15.55 7.41 1.89
CA VAL A 332 -14.26 6.72 1.90
C VAL A 332 -14.25 5.71 3.04
N LEU A 333 -13.95 4.44 2.74
CA LEU A 333 -14.00 3.34 3.70
C LEU A 333 -12.57 2.86 4.03
N GLY A 334 -11.96 3.47 5.05
CA GLY A 334 -10.58 3.21 5.54
C GLY A 334 -10.55 2.50 6.89
N ILE A 335 -11.30 1.40 7.00
CA ILE A 335 -11.69 0.77 8.29
C ILE A 335 -10.64 -0.13 8.94
N GLY A 336 -9.52 -0.41 8.25
CA GLY A 336 -8.56 -1.42 8.67
C GLY A 336 -9.14 -2.84 8.64
N HIS A 337 -8.30 -3.86 8.79
CA HIS A 337 -8.71 -5.25 8.59
C HIS A 337 -9.25 -5.95 9.84
N SER A 338 -9.45 -5.22 10.93
CA SER A 338 -9.99 -5.78 12.19
C SER A 338 -11.49 -5.54 12.36
N ALA A 339 -12.12 -4.69 11.54
CA ALA A 339 -13.54 -4.33 11.64
C ALA A 339 -14.49 -5.43 11.12
N ARG A 340 -14.35 -6.66 11.67
CA ARG A 340 -15.06 -7.87 11.23
C ARG A 340 -16.58 -7.73 11.12
N PRO A 341 -17.28 -7.15 12.12
CA PRO A 341 -18.74 -7.00 12.02
C PRO A 341 -19.16 -6.14 10.83
N LEU A 342 -18.34 -5.15 10.45
CA LEU A 342 -18.67 -4.31 9.30
C LEU A 342 -18.52 -5.09 7.98
N TYR A 343 -17.58 -6.04 7.86
CA TYR A 343 -17.53 -6.90 6.66
C TYR A 343 -18.79 -7.73 6.49
N GLU A 344 -19.33 -8.27 7.58
CA GLU A 344 -20.61 -9.01 7.59
C GLU A 344 -21.74 -8.11 7.08
N ARG A 345 -21.85 -6.90 7.63
CA ARG A 345 -22.87 -5.93 7.24
C ARG A 345 -22.77 -5.49 5.77
N LEU A 346 -21.56 -5.24 5.28
CA LEU A 346 -21.34 -4.87 3.87
C LEU A 346 -21.76 -6.01 2.93
N LEU A 347 -21.43 -7.26 3.26
CA LEU A 347 -21.83 -8.42 2.47
C LEU A 347 -23.36 -8.60 2.49
N ASP A 348 -23.98 -8.54 3.66
CA ASP A 348 -25.45 -8.63 3.82
C ASP A 348 -26.18 -7.49 3.09
N GLY A 349 -25.56 -6.30 3.03
CA GLY A 349 -26.02 -5.14 2.28
C GLY A 349 -25.84 -5.26 0.76
N GLY A 350 -25.34 -6.39 0.26
CA GLY A 350 -25.20 -6.68 -1.17
C GLY A 350 -23.95 -6.10 -1.83
N LEU A 351 -22.96 -5.65 -1.04
CA LEU A 351 -21.67 -5.22 -1.61
C LEU A 351 -20.82 -6.42 -2.03
N HIS A 352 -20.09 -6.25 -3.13
CA HIS A 352 -19.20 -7.27 -3.67
C HIS A 352 -17.90 -7.37 -2.86
N LEU A 353 -17.78 -8.45 -2.08
CA LEU A 353 -16.58 -8.81 -1.33
C LEU A 353 -16.00 -10.12 -1.89
N GLU A 354 -14.68 -10.17 -2.01
CA GLU A 354 -13.95 -11.34 -2.50
C GLU A 354 -13.03 -11.90 -1.40
N PRO A 355 -12.89 -13.23 -1.28
CA PRO A 355 -11.93 -13.82 -0.35
C PRO A 355 -10.50 -13.53 -0.83
N LYS A 356 -9.65 -12.99 0.06
CA LYS A 356 -8.24 -12.75 -0.24
C LYS A 356 -7.42 -14.00 0.12
N VAL A 357 -7.44 -14.99 -0.77
CA VAL A 357 -6.76 -16.29 -0.57
C VAL A 357 -5.72 -16.57 -1.65
N CYS A 358 -4.67 -17.30 -1.29
CA CYS A 358 -3.66 -17.77 -2.24
C CYS A 358 -4.32 -18.86 -3.09
N ALA A 359 -4.73 -18.53 -4.32
CA ALA A 359 -5.19 -19.53 -5.27
C ALA A 359 -4.03 -20.49 -5.58
N ARG A 360 -4.17 -21.76 -5.18
CA ARG A 360 -3.18 -22.80 -5.46
C ARG A 360 -3.33 -23.41 -6.86
N ASP A 361 -4.41 -23.08 -7.56
CA ASP A 361 -4.75 -23.64 -8.86
C ASP A 361 -5.66 -22.66 -9.61
N VAL A 362 -5.18 -22.07 -10.71
CA VAL A 362 -5.98 -21.22 -11.62
C VAL A 362 -6.50 -22.08 -12.78
N SER A 363 -7.05 -23.26 -12.47
CA SER A 363 -7.59 -24.21 -13.46
C SER A 363 -9.07 -24.55 -13.24
N ALA A 364 -9.72 -24.02 -12.20
CA ALA A 364 -11.15 -24.16 -12.00
C ALA A 364 -11.83 -22.77 -12.05
N GLU A 365 -12.76 -22.63 -13.01
CA GLU A 365 -13.68 -21.50 -13.21
C GLU A 365 -13.15 -20.23 -13.94
N PRO A 366 -13.55 -20.03 -15.22
CA PRO A 366 -13.16 -18.88 -16.05
C PRO A 366 -13.56 -17.49 -15.52
N TRP A 367 -14.57 -17.41 -14.66
CA TRP A 367 -15.14 -16.14 -14.16
C TRP A 367 -14.32 -15.49 -13.03
N LEU A 368 -13.33 -16.20 -12.47
CA LEU A 368 -12.36 -15.68 -11.50
C LEU A 368 -11.22 -14.87 -12.17
N ARG A 369 -11.24 -14.71 -13.49
CA ARG A 369 -10.32 -13.84 -14.25
C ARG A 369 -10.76 -12.37 -14.19
N ALA A 370 -10.74 -11.76 -13.01
CA ALA A 370 -10.63 -10.31 -12.96
C ALA A 370 -9.14 -9.93 -12.99
N PRO A 371 -8.67 -9.13 -13.96
CA PRO A 371 -7.30 -8.61 -13.98
C PRO A 371 -7.24 -7.44 -13.00
N ILE A 372 -7.37 -7.71 -11.69
CA ILE A 372 -7.37 -6.67 -10.66
C ILE A 372 -6.36 -7.06 -9.60
N CYS A 373 -5.27 -6.28 -9.61
CA CYS A 373 -4.17 -6.23 -8.65
C CYS A 373 -3.13 -7.38 -8.66
N ASP A 374 -1.86 -7.00 -8.77
CA ASP A 374 -0.64 -7.81 -8.54
C ASP A 374 -0.49 -8.20 -7.04
N TYR A 375 -1.60 -8.22 -6.29
CA TYR A 375 -1.70 -8.48 -4.85
C TYR A 375 -2.60 -9.69 -4.54
N THR A 376 -2.57 -10.73 -5.38
CA THR A 376 -3.10 -12.08 -5.08
C THR A 376 -2.23 -12.82 -4.04
N GLN A 377 -1.76 -12.09 -3.02
CA GLN A 377 -1.18 -12.65 -1.81
C GLN A 377 -2.32 -12.92 -0.83
N GLY A 378 -2.67 -14.20 -0.68
CA GLY A 378 -3.56 -14.65 0.39
C GLY A 378 -3.04 -14.30 1.77
N ILE A 379 -3.90 -14.48 2.78
CA ILE A 379 -3.51 -14.26 4.18
C ILE A 379 -2.33 -15.14 4.59
N ALA A 380 -1.49 -14.61 5.46
CA ALA A 380 -0.43 -15.37 6.11
C ALA A 380 -0.62 -15.33 7.62
N VAL A 381 -0.41 -16.44 8.31
CA VAL A 381 -0.53 -16.49 9.77
C VAL A 381 0.57 -17.31 10.40
N GLY A 382 0.73 -17.16 11.70
CA GLY A 382 1.64 -18.01 12.46
C GLY A 382 1.78 -17.53 13.89
N PHE A 383 3.01 -17.43 14.36
CA PHE A 383 3.34 -17.12 15.75
C PHE A 383 4.31 -15.96 15.84
N ARG A 384 4.32 -15.25 16.96
CA ARG A 384 5.35 -14.25 17.23
C ARG A 384 6.54 -14.92 17.90
N VAL A 385 7.72 -14.91 17.27
CA VAL A 385 8.97 -15.37 17.89
C VAL A 385 9.65 -14.21 18.61
N GLU A 386 10.18 -14.46 19.80
CA GLU A 386 10.95 -13.51 20.61
C GLU A 386 12.32 -14.08 21.00
N HIS A 387 13.32 -13.21 20.98
CA HIS A 387 14.69 -13.48 21.41
C HIS A 387 15.22 -12.31 22.24
N PRO A 388 16.24 -12.51 23.09
CA PRO A 388 17.05 -11.41 23.58
C PRO A 388 17.63 -10.61 22.40
N GLN A 389 17.50 -9.28 22.42
CA GLN A 389 18.03 -8.41 21.36
C GLN A 389 19.55 -8.55 21.24
N ASP A 390 20.26 -8.70 22.36
CA ASP A 390 21.72 -8.88 22.37
C ASP A 390 22.13 -10.15 21.60
N LEU A 391 21.31 -11.21 21.58
CA LEU A 391 21.54 -12.41 20.77
C LEU A 391 21.39 -12.10 19.28
N ILE A 392 20.37 -11.34 18.88
CA ILE A 392 20.19 -10.95 17.48
C ILE A 392 21.28 -9.97 17.03
N ASP A 393 21.68 -9.04 17.90
CA ASP A 393 22.80 -8.14 17.66
C ASP A 393 24.09 -8.95 17.47
N TYR A 394 24.32 -9.99 18.27
CA TYR A 394 25.46 -10.91 18.10
C TYR A 394 25.37 -11.75 16.82
N ILE A 395 24.20 -12.28 16.47
CA ILE A 395 24.02 -13.07 15.24
C ILE A 395 24.30 -12.20 13.99
N GLN A 396 23.85 -10.94 14.00
CA GLN A 396 24.02 -10.03 12.85
C GLN A 396 25.39 -9.33 12.84
N TYR A 397 25.92 -8.98 14.02
CA TYR A 397 27.08 -8.10 14.21
C TYR A 397 28.15 -8.66 15.17
N GLY A 398 28.11 -9.92 15.57
CA GLY A 398 29.05 -10.50 16.55
C GLY A 398 30.24 -11.23 15.91
N ALA A 399 30.12 -11.66 14.66
CA ALA A 399 31.19 -12.39 13.96
C ALA A 399 32.20 -11.43 13.32
N PHE A 400 33.16 -10.93 14.12
CA PHE A 400 34.25 -10.05 13.68
C PHE A 400 35.63 -10.64 14.04
N SER A 401 36.69 -10.10 13.41
CA SER A 401 38.08 -10.41 13.77
C SER A 401 38.45 -9.80 15.14
N ALA A 402 39.51 -10.33 15.77
CA ALA A 402 40.03 -9.85 17.05
C ALA A 402 40.47 -8.36 17.03
N GLU A 403 40.68 -7.78 15.84
CA GLU A 403 41.17 -6.41 15.64
C GLU A 403 40.07 -5.33 15.83
N TYR A 404 38.81 -5.62 15.50
CA TYR A 404 37.70 -4.64 15.54
C TYR A 404 36.72 -4.85 16.71
N GLY A 405 36.92 -5.88 17.54
CA GLY A 405 35.97 -6.24 18.59
C GLY A 405 34.60 -6.67 18.03
N ALA A 406 33.66 -7.05 18.90
CA ALA A 406 32.31 -7.41 18.47
C ALA A 406 31.48 -6.14 18.20
N LEU A 407 31.21 -5.80 16.94
CA LEU A 407 30.39 -4.65 16.52
C LEU A 407 29.01 -4.59 17.23
N SER A 408 28.47 -5.74 17.64
CA SER A 408 27.28 -5.83 18.50
C SER A 408 27.34 -4.98 19.78
N ALA A 409 28.54 -4.76 20.35
CA ALA A 409 28.73 -3.91 21.54
C ALA A 409 28.45 -2.43 21.25
N GLU A 410 28.66 -1.97 20.02
CA GLU A 410 28.44 -0.60 19.57
C GLU A 410 26.96 -0.26 19.30
N VAL A 411 26.05 -1.23 19.42
CA VAL A 411 24.60 -0.98 19.31
C VAL A 411 24.10 -0.16 20.51
N LEU A 412 24.65 -0.43 21.70
CA LEU A 412 24.34 0.26 22.97
C LEU A 412 22.84 0.47 23.21
N ARG A 413 22.02 -0.57 22.97
CA ARG A 413 20.54 -0.54 23.05
C ARG A 413 19.93 0.63 22.27
N GLY A 414 20.44 0.82 21.05
CA GLY A 414 20.01 1.82 20.09
C GLY A 414 20.52 3.23 20.33
N LYS A 415 21.40 3.42 21.32
CA LYS A 415 22.08 4.70 21.59
C LYS A 415 23.40 4.86 20.84
N GLY A 416 23.99 3.77 20.37
CA GLY A 416 25.29 3.80 19.72
C GLY A 416 25.20 4.13 18.23
N PRO A 417 26.35 4.22 17.55
CA PRO A 417 26.42 4.56 16.13
C PRO A 417 25.90 3.43 15.22
N VAL A 418 25.89 2.19 15.71
CA VAL A 418 25.41 1.01 14.99
C VAL A 418 23.90 0.84 15.17
N PRO A 419 23.13 0.59 14.10
CA PRO A 419 21.71 0.28 14.19
C PRO A 419 21.43 -0.92 15.09
N VAL A 420 20.30 -0.91 15.79
CA VAL A 420 19.80 -2.12 16.47
C VAL A 420 19.50 -3.17 15.42
N ALA A 421 20.03 -4.37 15.61
CA ALA A 421 20.07 -5.37 14.55
C ALA A 421 18.67 -5.78 14.13
N ASP A 422 18.48 -5.88 12.81
CA ASP A 422 17.28 -6.40 12.22
C ASP A 422 17.53 -7.65 11.36
N TYR A 423 16.46 -8.36 11.03
CA TYR A 423 16.49 -9.53 10.16
C TYR A 423 15.24 -9.58 9.30
N LYS A 424 15.42 -10.16 8.10
CA LYS A 424 14.35 -10.49 7.18
C LYS A 424 14.60 -11.89 6.66
N LEU A 425 13.70 -12.80 7.01
CA LEU A 425 13.84 -14.23 6.74
C LEU A 425 12.71 -14.66 5.81
N VAL A 426 13.04 -15.53 4.87
CA VAL A 426 12.09 -16.16 3.94
C VAL A 426 12.59 -17.58 3.69
N ALA A 427 11.69 -18.54 3.82
CA ALA A 427 11.88 -19.94 3.48
C ALA A 427 10.79 -20.31 2.46
N ASP A 428 11.23 -20.74 1.28
CA ASP A 428 10.35 -21.40 0.31
C ASP A 428 10.20 -22.86 0.76
N LEU A 429 8.95 -23.28 0.96
CA LEU A 429 8.61 -24.61 1.47
C LEU A 429 8.12 -25.54 0.34
N GLY A 430 8.15 -25.06 -0.91
CA GLY A 430 7.61 -25.78 -2.05
C GLY A 430 6.08 -25.76 -2.13
N GLY A 431 5.54 -26.19 -3.27
CA GLY A 431 4.09 -26.29 -3.48
C GLY A 431 3.34 -24.95 -3.35
N GLY A 432 4.01 -23.84 -3.66
CA GLY A 432 3.47 -22.47 -3.58
C GLY A 432 3.37 -21.90 -2.15
N ARG A 433 3.92 -22.57 -1.14
CA ARG A 433 3.89 -22.12 0.26
C ARG A 433 5.24 -21.53 0.65
N ALA A 434 5.21 -20.34 1.26
CA ALA A 434 6.38 -19.71 1.84
C ALA A 434 6.11 -19.35 3.30
N CYS A 435 7.14 -19.42 4.12
CA CYS A 435 7.14 -18.86 5.47
C CYS A 435 8.17 -17.74 5.54
N TYR A 436 7.83 -16.64 6.22
CA TYR A 436 8.69 -15.48 6.29
C TYR A 436 8.53 -14.73 7.60
N SER A 437 9.57 -13.97 7.97
CA SER A 437 9.46 -13.03 9.07
C SER A 437 8.68 -11.78 8.63
N PHE A 438 7.72 -11.39 9.44
CA PHE A 438 6.84 -10.25 9.23
C PHE A 438 6.84 -9.33 10.46
N CYS A 439 6.71 -8.03 10.21
CA CYS A 439 6.67 -7.00 11.25
C CYS A 439 7.81 -7.11 12.30
N MET A 440 9.04 -7.51 11.92
CA MET A 440 10.12 -7.72 12.88
C MET A 440 10.48 -6.44 13.62
N CYS A 441 10.28 -6.36 14.94
CA CYS A 441 10.52 -5.22 15.82
C CYS A 441 11.83 -5.38 16.61
N PRO A 442 12.92 -4.69 16.21
CA PRO A 442 14.15 -4.68 17.00
C PRO A 442 13.93 -3.89 18.29
N GLY A 443 14.51 -4.36 19.39
CA GLY A 443 14.45 -3.74 20.70
C GLY A 443 13.04 -3.30 21.07
N GLY A 444 12.08 -4.19 20.82
CA GLY A 444 10.65 -3.98 20.94
C GLY A 444 9.98 -4.78 22.05
N GLN A 445 8.68 -4.98 21.90
CA GLN A 445 7.84 -5.82 22.74
C GLN A 445 6.68 -6.40 21.93
N ILE A 446 6.21 -7.58 22.34
CA ILE A 446 4.99 -8.22 21.84
C ILE A 446 3.80 -7.57 22.51
N VAL A 447 2.73 -7.31 21.74
CA VAL A 447 1.55 -6.60 22.20
C VAL A 447 0.25 -7.32 21.84
N PRO A 448 -0.80 -7.20 22.67
CA PRO A 448 -2.11 -7.76 22.38
C PRO A 448 -2.81 -6.93 21.31
N THR A 449 -3.29 -7.59 20.27
CA THR A 449 -4.15 -6.98 19.23
C THR A 449 -5.57 -7.56 19.27
N SER A 450 -5.93 -8.21 20.37
CA SER A 450 -7.29 -8.64 20.67
C SER A 450 -8.25 -7.46 20.71
N VAL A 451 -9.40 -7.63 20.07
CA VAL A 451 -10.55 -6.69 20.12
C VAL A 451 -11.73 -7.28 20.88
N ASP A 452 -11.65 -8.57 21.22
CA ASP A 452 -12.63 -9.31 22.01
C ASP A 452 -11.84 -10.03 23.13
N PRO A 453 -12.27 -9.97 24.41
CA PRO A 453 -11.60 -10.67 25.50
C PRO A 453 -11.57 -12.20 25.35
N ARG A 454 -12.43 -12.78 24.51
CA ARG A 454 -12.49 -14.22 24.20
C ARG A 454 -11.49 -14.64 23.13
N GLU A 455 -10.77 -13.68 22.54
CA GLU A 455 -9.83 -13.86 21.44
C GLU A 455 -8.43 -13.43 21.90
N VAL A 456 -7.39 -14.20 21.55
CA VAL A 456 -5.99 -13.79 21.72
C VAL A 456 -5.36 -13.66 20.34
N CYS A 457 -5.00 -12.44 19.97
CA CYS A 457 -4.13 -12.14 18.84
C CYS A 457 -2.96 -11.30 19.33
N VAL A 458 -1.77 -11.55 18.78
CA VAL A 458 -0.57 -10.77 19.09
C VAL A 458 -0.06 -10.03 17.85
N ASN A 459 0.72 -8.98 18.11
CA ASN A 459 1.59 -8.31 17.16
C ASN A 459 2.81 -7.78 17.93
N GLY A 460 3.52 -6.79 17.43
CA GLY A 460 4.66 -6.21 18.13
C GLY A 460 4.91 -4.77 17.75
N MET A 461 5.63 -4.10 18.64
CA MET A 461 5.95 -2.68 18.54
C MET A 461 7.37 -2.42 19.04
N SER A 462 7.92 -1.28 18.64
CA SER A 462 9.13 -0.72 19.25
C SER A 462 8.95 0.77 19.50
N PHE A 463 9.68 1.28 20.49
CA PHE A 463 9.87 2.72 20.64
C PHE A 463 10.93 3.20 19.64
N SER A 464 10.99 4.51 19.41
CA SER A 464 11.87 5.16 18.43
C SER A 464 13.36 4.85 18.62
N LYS A 465 13.78 4.56 19.85
CA LYS A 465 15.16 4.16 20.18
C LYS A 465 15.45 2.68 19.96
N ARG A 466 14.42 1.81 19.88
CA ARG A 466 14.57 0.34 19.83
C ARG A 466 15.48 -0.18 20.96
N GLY A 467 15.25 0.30 22.18
CA GLY A 467 16.13 0.05 23.33
C GLY A 467 15.66 -1.03 24.31
N SER A 468 14.60 -1.78 23.98
CA SER A 468 14.16 -2.92 24.80
C SER A 468 15.17 -4.06 24.76
N LYS A 469 15.04 -5.00 25.70
CA LYS A 469 15.84 -6.23 25.77
C LYS A 469 15.48 -7.27 24.70
N TRP A 470 14.40 -7.04 23.93
CA TRP A 470 13.74 -8.08 23.14
C TRP A 470 13.73 -7.73 21.66
N ALA A 471 14.09 -8.69 20.81
CA ALA A 471 13.80 -8.71 19.39
C ALA A 471 12.59 -9.62 19.17
N ASN A 472 11.63 -9.21 18.34
CA ASN A 472 10.53 -10.11 17.99
C ASN A 472 10.08 -9.96 16.53
N SER A 473 9.54 -11.01 15.93
CA SER A 473 8.80 -10.95 14.66
C SER A 473 7.67 -11.94 14.62
N ALA A 474 6.70 -11.70 13.75
CA ALA A 474 5.81 -12.77 13.34
C ALA A 474 6.58 -13.71 12.40
N LEU A 475 6.51 -15.01 12.64
CA LEU A 475 6.87 -16.04 11.66
C LEU A 475 5.56 -16.53 11.07
N VAL A 476 5.32 -16.21 9.80
CA VAL A 476 4.01 -16.42 9.18
C VAL A 476 4.15 -17.21 7.89
N VAL A 477 3.19 -18.10 7.67
CA VAL A 477 3.09 -18.95 6.49
C VAL A 477 1.85 -18.60 5.70
N ASN A 478 1.95 -18.62 4.38
CA ASN A 478 0.80 -18.40 3.49
C ASN A 478 -0.25 -19.51 3.69
N ILE A 479 -1.51 -19.09 3.75
CA ILE A 479 -2.68 -19.96 3.91
C ILE A 479 -3.36 -20.18 2.56
N SER A 480 -3.64 -21.44 2.27
CA SER A 480 -4.42 -21.87 1.12
C SER A 480 -5.89 -22.11 1.52
N PRO A 481 -6.82 -22.10 0.56
CA PRO A 481 -8.22 -22.49 0.82
C PRO A 481 -8.33 -23.84 1.54
N ASP A 482 -7.41 -24.76 1.27
CA ASP A 482 -7.39 -26.11 1.84
C ASP A 482 -7.20 -26.13 3.36
N ASP A 483 -6.40 -25.20 3.89
CA ASP A 483 -6.16 -25.10 5.33
C ASP A 483 -7.40 -24.57 6.09
N MET A 484 -8.37 -24.03 5.36
CA MET A 484 -9.61 -23.44 5.89
C MET A 484 -10.85 -24.30 5.59
N ARG A 485 -10.71 -25.46 4.93
CA ARG A 485 -11.85 -26.30 4.50
C ARG A 485 -12.81 -26.66 5.63
N ASP A 486 -12.27 -26.91 6.83
CA ASP A 486 -13.06 -27.30 7.99
C ASP A 486 -13.76 -26.10 8.70
N PHE A 487 -13.61 -24.88 8.18
CA PHE A 487 -14.03 -23.66 8.87
C PHE A 487 -14.82 -22.71 7.95
N GLY A 488 -16.04 -22.35 8.38
CA GLY A 488 -16.67 -21.08 7.99
C GLY A 488 -17.39 -21.01 6.64
N GLY A 489 -17.86 -22.13 6.08
CA GLY A 489 -18.64 -22.15 4.83
C GLY A 489 -17.86 -21.69 3.59
N ASP A 490 -18.50 -21.66 2.43
CA ASP A 490 -17.82 -21.36 1.16
C ASP A 490 -17.81 -19.87 0.75
N GLY A 491 -18.31 -18.97 1.60
CA GLY A 491 -18.48 -17.55 1.29
C GLY A 491 -17.22 -16.66 1.43
N PRO A 492 -17.32 -15.38 1.03
CA PRO A 492 -16.19 -14.42 1.08
C PRO A 492 -15.57 -14.23 2.46
N LEU A 493 -16.35 -14.41 3.53
CA LEU A 493 -15.92 -14.18 4.92
C LEU A 493 -15.21 -15.38 5.56
N ARG A 494 -14.99 -16.48 4.83
CA ARG A 494 -14.34 -17.69 5.36
C ARG A 494 -13.05 -17.40 6.12
N GLY A 495 -12.18 -16.56 5.55
CA GLY A 495 -10.92 -16.16 6.18
C GLY A 495 -11.13 -15.36 7.48
N VAL A 496 -12.19 -14.55 7.58
CA VAL A 496 -12.54 -13.80 8.80
C VAL A 496 -12.90 -14.76 9.93
N TYR A 497 -13.78 -15.72 9.65
CA TYR A 497 -14.22 -16.72 10.63
C TYR A 497 -13.08 -17.64 11.05
N TRP A 498 -12.22 -18.01 10.11
CA TRP A 498 -11.03 -18.81 10.40
C TRP A 498 -10.06 -18.08 11.35
N GLN A 499 -9.77 -16.80 11.10
CA GLN A 499 -8.96 -15.99 12.02
C GLN A 499 -9.57 -15.93 13.42
N GLN A 500 -10.90 -15.71 13.53
CA GLN A 500 -11.60 -15.70 14.82
C GLN A 500 -11.44 -17.03 15.57
N GLU A 501 -11.60 -18.16 14.88
CA GLU A 501 -11.48 -19.47 15.53
C GLU A 501 -10.05 -19.74 16.01
N MET A 502 -9.02 -19.38 15.23
CA MET A 502 -7.63 -19.51 15.66
C MET A 502 -7.33 -18.62 16.88
N GLU A 503 -7.87 -17.40 16.91
CA GLU A 503 -7.72 -16.48 18.06
C GLU A 503 -8.44 -16.98 19.31
N ARG A 504 -9.61 -17.63 19.17
CA ARG A 504 -10.33 -18.26 20.29
C ARG A 504 -9.61 -19.50 20.81
N ARG A 505 -9.02 -20.31 19.92
CA ARG A 505 -8.15 -21.44 20.31
C ARG A 505 -6.96 -20.97 21.13
N ALA A 506 -6.30 -19.90 20.67
CA ALA A 506 -5.19 -19.29 21.41
C ALA A 506 -5.63 -18.77 22.78
N ALA A 507 -6.81 -18.14 22.90
CA ALA A 507 -7.34 -17.69 24.18
C ALA A 507 -7.60 -18.86 25.15
N ARG A 508 -8.15 -19.97 24.66
CA ARG A 508 -8.36 -21.20 25.44
C ARG A 508 -7.03 -21.79 25.92
N ALA A 509 -6.04 -21.88 25.04
CA ALA A 509 -4.70 -22.37 25.36
C ALA A 509 -3.97 -21.45 26.37
N GLY A 510 -4.19 -20.14 26.28
CA GLY A 510 -3.69 -19.16 27.25
C GLY A 510 -4.38 -19.22 28.61
N GLY A 511 -5.55 -19.83 28.71
CA GLY A 511 -6.34 -19.94 29.94
C GLY A 511 -7.22 -18.72 30.26
N GLY A 512 -7.50 -17.85 29.27
CA GLY A 512 -8.30 -16.64 29.46
C GLY A 512 -7.50 -15.40 29.88
N ASP A 513 -8.20 -14.33 30.26
CA ASP A 513 -7.63 -13.05 30.74
C ASP A 513 -6.53 -12.44 29.85
N LEU A 514 -6.66 -12.64 28.54
CA LEU A 514 -5.70 -12.21 27.51
C LEU A 514 -4.28 -12.71 27.75
N VAL A 515 -4.10 -13.80 28.49
CA VAL A 515 -2.80 -14.45 28.66
C VAL A 515 -2.43 -15.13 27.34
N ALA A 516 -1.21 -14.90 26.86
CA ALA A 516 -0.76 -15.50 25.60
C ALA A 516 -0.25 -16.93 25.83
N PRO A 517 -0.71 -17.93 25.04
CA PRO A 517 -0.06 -19.23 25.04
C PRO A 517 1.35 -19.10 24.46
N VAL A 518 2.32 -19.82 25.03
CA VAL A 518 3.71 -19.80 24.60
C VAL A 518 4.32 -21.20 24.55
N GLN A 519 5.29 -21.37 23.66
CA GLN A 519 6.10 -22.58 23.56
C GLN A 519 7.54 -22.19 23.18
N THR A 520 8.55 -22.80 23.79
CA THR A 520 9.93 -22.57 23.34
C THR A 520 10.09 -23.10 21.90
N VAL A 521 10.96 -22.48 21.11
CA VAL A 521 11.18 -22.95 19.73
C VAL A 521 11.67 -24.41 19.69
N PRO A 522 12.63 -24.85 20.55
CA PRO A 522 13.01 -26.26 20.61
C PRO A 522 11.85 -27.22 20.91
N ASP A 523 10.98 -26.88 21.87
CA ASP A 523 9.80 -27.71 22.21
C ASP A 523 8.76 -27.73 21.09
N PHE A 524 8.58 -26.62 20.38
CA PHE A 524 7.71 -26.56 19.21
C PHE A 524 8.22 -27.47 18.09
N LEU A 525 9.53 -27.44 17.81
CA LEU A 525 10.17 -28.28 16.81
C LEU A 525 10.00 -29.77 17.15
N SER A 526 10.29 -30.16 18.39
CA SER A 526 10.16 -31.55 18.85
C SER A 526 8.71 -32.02 19.01
N GLY A 527 7.74 -31.10 19.08
CA GLY A 527 6.33 -31.44 19.34
C GLY A 527 6.07 -31.84 20.79
N ALA A 528 6.81 -31.27 21.74
CA ALA A 528 6.63 -31.55 23.15
C ALA A 528 5.33 -30.93 23.66
N ALA A 529 4.46 -31.74 24.27
CA ALA A 529 3.20 -31.27 24.85
C ALA A 529 3.41 -30.39 26.09
N GLU A 530 4.46 -30.69 26.87
CA GLU A 530 4.86 -29.96 28.08
C GLU A 530 6.24 -29.31 27.90
N PRO A 531 6.52 -28.20 28.61
CA PRO A 531 7.83 -27.55 28.54
C PRO A 531 8.96 -28.48 29.00
N SER A 532 10.05 -28.56 28.21
CA SER A 532 11.23 -29.33 28.61
C SER A 532 12.10 -28.60 29.66
N ALA A 533 11.90 -27.30 29.82
CA ALA A 533 12.61 -26.44 30.76
C ALA A 533 11.69 -25.28 31.25
N PRO A 534 12.06 -24.56 32.33
CA PRO A 534 11.35 -23.36 32.74
C PRO A 534 11.26 -22.33 31.60
N LEU A 535 10.10 -21.69 31.45
CA LEU A 535 9.88 -20.69 30.40
C LEU A 535 10.83 -19.49 30.56
N PRO A 536 11.42 -18.98 29.45
CA PRO A 536 12.16 -17.73 29.50
C PRO A 536 11.21 -16.55 29.78
N THR A 537 11.76 -15.45 30.29
CA THR A 537 10.97 -14.22 30.48
C THR A 537 10.51 -13.67 29.12
N SER A 538 9.36 -13.00 29.12
CA SER A 538 8.73 -12.44 27.91
C SER A 538 8.52 -10.94 28.02
N SER A 539 8.52 -10.25 26.88
CA SER A 539 8.09 -8.85 26.77
C SER A 539 6.56 -8.66 26.84
N TYR A 540 5.78 -9.73 26.66
CA TYR A 540 4.32 -9.68 26.64
C TYR A 540 3.74 -9.42 28.04
N ARG A 541 3.19 -8.23 28.24
CA ARG A 541 2.85 -7.70 29.58
C ARG A 541 1.61 -8.29 30.24
N LEU A 542 0.71 -8.92 29.48
CA LEU A 542 -0.54 -9.47 30.05
C LEU A 542 -0.33 -10.86 30.67
N GLY A 543 0.89 -11.40 30.59
CA GLY A 543 1.26 -12.71 31.09
C GLY A 543 1.28 -13.77 30.00
N VAL A 544 2.08 -14.81 30.22
CA VAL A 544 2.25 -15.93 29.30
C VAL A 544 1.97 -17.24 30.02
N ARG A 545 1.50 -18.25 29.28
CA ARG A 545 1.25 -19.61 29.78
C ARG A 545 1.80 -20.64 28.81
N ALA A 546 2.52 -21.64 29.30
CA ALA A 546 2.96 -22.76 28.49
C ALA A 546 1.75 -23.48 27.85
N ALA A 547 1.82 -23.72 26.54
CA ALA A 547 0.84 -24.51 25.81
C ALA A 547 1.46 -25.11 24.53
N PRO A 548 0.95 -26.25 24.03
CA PRO A 548 1.44 -26.88 22.81
C PRO A 548 1.01 -26.08 21.56
N LEU A 549 1.75 -25.03 21.22
CA LEU A 549 1.42 -24.16 20.08
C LEU A 549 1.37 -24.91 18.74
N HIS A 550 2.11 -26.01 18.60
CA HIS A 550 2.07 -26.89 17.44
C HIS A 550 0.70 -27.55 17.19
N GLU A 551 -0.23 -27.51 18.15
CA GLU A 551 -1.61 -28.01 18.02
C GLU A 551 -2.63 -26.93 17.60
N LEU A 552 -2.25 -25.63 17.59
CA LEU A 552 -3.22 -24.56 17.35
C LEU A 552 -3.66 -24.48 15.89
N TYR A 553 -2.71 -24.61 14.96
CA TYR A 553 -2.97 -24.54 13.52
C TYR A 553 -3.07 -25.95 12.89
N PRO A 554 -3.67 -26.06 11.68
CA PRO A 554 -3.65 -27.30 10.92
C PRO A 554 -2.25 -27.86 10.71
N ALA A 555 -2.11 -29.19 10.64
CA ALA A 555 -0.83 -29.89 10.56
C ALA A 555 0.08 -29.37 9.42
N ALA A 556 -0.48 -29.07 8.25
CA ALA A 556 0.28 -28.53 7.12
C ALA A 556 0.85 -27.13 7.38
N VAL A 557 0.15 -26.29 8.14
CA VAL A 557 0.61 -24.97 8.57
C VAL A 557 1.71 -25.12 9.62
N THR A 558 1.48 -25.95 10.63
CA THR A 558 2.46 -26.25 11.68
C THR A 558 3.75 -26.81 11.11
N GLN A 559 3.68 -27.78 10.20
CA GLN A 559 4.87 -28.37 9.57
C GLN A 559 5.65 -27.31 8.78
N GLY A 560 4.96 -26.45 8.01
CA GLY A 560 5.63 -25.37 7.29
C GLY A 560 6.35 -24.38 8.20
N LEU A 561 5.80 -24.09 9.38
CA LEU A 561 6.48 -23.27 10.39
C LEU A 561 7.73 -23.98 10.95
N LYS A 562 7.68 -25.30 11.21
CA LYS A 562 8.83 -26.10 11.66
C LYS A 562 9.96 -26.12 10.62
N ASP A 563 9.61 -26.39 9.37
CA ASP A 563 10.57 -26.44 8.25
C ASP A 563 11.25 -25.08 8.05
N ALA A 564 10.49 -23.99 8.17
CA ALA A 564 11.03 -22.64 8.09
C ALA A 564 11.99 -22.31 9.24
N LEU A 565 11.65 -22.69 10.46
CA LEU A 565 12.52 -22.51 11.62
C LEU A 565 13.85 -23.27 11.46
N ALA A 566 13.81 -24.50 10.94
CA ALA A 566 15.01 -25.26 10.62
C ALA A 566 15.86 -24.57 9.53
N ALA A 567 15.22 -24.03 8.49
CA ALA A 567 15.91 -23.27 7.44
C ALA A 567 16.49 -21.94 7.97
N PHE A 568 15.84 -21.30 8.94
CA PHE A 568 16.32 -20.08 9.57
C PHE A 568 17.50 -20.34 10.50
N GLU A 569 17.49 -21.43 11.25
CA GLU A 569 18.64 -21.87 12.05
C GLU A 569 19.90 -22.07 11.19
N ALA A 570 19.76 -22.73 10.04
CA ALA A 570 20.89 -22.94 9.14
C ALA A 570 21.50 -21.63 8.61
N ARG A 571 20.70 -20.55 8.54
CA ARG A 571 21.14 -19.21 8.08
C ARG A 571 21.61 -18.31 9.22
N LEU A 572 21.00 -18.46 10.39
CA LEU A 572 21.23 -17.66 11.59
C LEU A 572 21.37 -18.63 12.79
N PRO A 573 22.54 -19.25 12.99
CA PRO A 573 22.74 -20.20 14.07
C PRO A 573 22.39 -19.60 15.44
N GLY A 574 21.59 -20.33 16.22
CA GLY A 574 21.03 -19.87 17.49
C GLY A 574 19.65 -19.21 17.38
N PHE A 575 19.11 -19.00 16.17
CA PHE A 575 17.77 -18.44 15.99
C PHE A 575 16.66 -19.40 16.46
N ALA A 576 16.77 -20.69 16.17
CA ALA A 576 15.79 -21.69 16.58
C ALA A 576 16.27 -22.57 17.73
N THR A 577 17.58 -22.83 17.80
CA THR A 577 18.16 -23.75 18.81
C THR A 577 18.41 -23.10 20.16
N SER A 578 18.38 -21.77 20.26
CA SER A 578 18.56 -21.08 21.53
C SER A 578 17.42 -21.42 22.51
N PRO A 579 17.74 -21.77 23.77
CA PRO A 579 16.72 -22.02 24.78
C PRO A 579 15.94 -20.75 25.18
N ALA A 580 16.44 -19.57 24.79
CA ALA A 580 15.76 -18.30 25.01
C ALA A 580 14.75 -17.93 23.89
N ALA A 581 14.69 -18.71 22.80
CA ALA A 581 13.77 -18.45 21.71
C ALA A 581 12.34 -18.90 22.07
N LEU A 582 11.38 -17.98 22.08
CA LEU A 582 10.02 -18.21 22.57
C LEU A 582 8.96 -17.82 21.52
N LEU A 583 8.09 -18.75 21.16
CA LEU A 583 6.91 -18.51 20.33
C LEU A 583 5.73 -18.07 21.20
N HIS A 584 4.94 -17.11 20.70
CA HIS A 584 3.83 -16.50 21.42
C HIS A 584 2.56 -16.40 20.57
N GLY A 585 1.42 -16.63 21.25
CA GLY A 585 0.08 -16.27 20.80
C GLY A 585 -0.26 -16.84 19.43
N VAL A 586 -1.19 -16.21 18.73
CA VAL A 586 -1.34 -16.38 17.28
C VAL A 586 -1.24 -15.01 16.62
N GLU A 587 -0.61 -14.95 15.45
CA GLU A 587 -0.56 -13.76 14.61
C GLU A 587 -1.35 -14.02 13.32
N THR A 588 -2.64 -13.71 13.39
CA THR A 588 -3.66 -14.04 12.37
C THR A 588 -3.99 -12.87 11.46
N ARG A 589 -3.68 -11.63 11.89
CA ARG A 589 -4.11 -10.39 11.25
C ARG A 589 -2.96 -9.67 10.54
N THR A 590 -2.27 -10.37 9.64
CA THR A 590 -1.14 -9.81 8.87
C THR A 590 -1.59 -8.96 7.67
N SER A 591 -2.76 -9.27 7.14
CA SER A 591 -3.42 -8.58 6.03
C SER A 591 -4.93 -8.83 6.10
N ALA A 592 -5.72 -8.12 5.28
CA ALA A 592 -7.15 -8.38 5.21
C ALA A 592 -7.45 -9.77 4.64
N PRO A 593 -8.39 -10.52 5.26
CA PRO A 593 -8.90 -11.79 4.73
C PRO A 593 -9.87 -11.61 3.57
N VAL A 594 -10.29 -10.38 3.30
CA VAL A 594 -11.25 -10.02 2.26
C VAL A 594 -10.73 -8.85 1.44
N GLN A 595 -11.23 -8.74 0.22
CA GLN A 595 -11.08 -7.58 -0.64
C GLN A 595 -12.46 -6.99 -0.91
N ILE A 596 -12.64 -5.71 -0.60
CA ILE A 596 -13.86 -4.99 -0.98
C ILE A 596 -13.61 -4.46 -2.39
N ALA A 597 -14.22 -5.08 -3.39
CA ALA A 597 -13.85 -4.85 -4.78
C ALA A 597 -14.15 -3.40 -5.21
N ARG A 598 -13.16 -2.78 -5.85
CA ARG A 598 -13.25 -1.45 -6.45
C ARG A 598 -12.64 -1.44 -7.85
N ASP A 599 -13.18 -0.59 -8.70
CA ASP A 599 -12.66 -0.34 -10.05
C ASP A 599 -11.27 0.32 -9.98
N ALA A 600 -10.35 -0.10 -10.86
CA ALA A 600 -8.95 0.29 -10.80
C ALA A 600 -8.72 1.75 -11.25
N ALA A 601 -9.59 2.29 -12.11
CA ALA A 601 -9.46 3.65 -12.64
C ALA A 601 -10.14 4.69 -11.75
N SER A 602 -11.40 4.46 -11.40
CA SER A 602 -12.23 5.36 -10.60
C SER A 602 -12.02 5.20 -9.10
N LEU A 603 -11.47 4.05 -8.66
CA LEU A 603 -11.33 3.66 -7.25
C LEU A 603 -12.66 3.52 -6.49
N GLN A 604 -13.79 3.52 -7.21
CA GLN A 604 -15.13 3.31 -6.63
C GLN A 604 -15.44 1.83 -6.47
N CYS A 605 -16.24 1.47 -5.47
CA CYS A 605 -16.74 0.12 -5.28
C CYS A 605 -17.52 -0.34 -6.52
N VAL A 606 -17.25 -1.56 -6.99
CA VAL A 606 -17.88 -2.10 -8.22
C VAL A 606 -19.39 -2.31 -8.09
N SER A 607 -19.89 -2.41 -6.86
CA SER A 607 -21.30 -2.67 -6.54
C SER A 607 -22.02 -1.44 -5.96
N ALA A 608 -21.31 -0.34 -5.71
CA ALA A 608 -21.90 0.87 -5.14
C ALA A 608 -21.13 2.13 -5.57
N GLN A 609 -21.75 2.97 -6.39
CA GLN A 609 -21.20 4.26 -6.80
C GLN A 609 -20.99 5.18 -5.59
N ALA A 610 -19.99 6.04 -5.66
CA ALA A 610 -19.55 6.99 -4.63
C ALA A 610 -19.07 6.36 -3.30
N LEU A 611 -18.91 5.03 -3.25
CA LEU A 611 -18.20 4.33 -2.18
C LEU A 611 -16.75 4.08 -2.60
N TYR A 612 -15.79 4.40 -1.74
CA TYR A 612 -14.36 4.28 -2.04
C TYR A 612 -13.65 3.42 -0.99
N PRO A 613 -13.56 2.09 -1.19
CA PRO A 613 -12.79 1.21 -0.32
C PRO A 613 -11.29 1.54 -0.40
N THR A 614 -10.60 1.65 0.74
CA THR A 614 -9.18 2.02 0.78
C THR A 614 -8.38 1.33 1.89
N GLY A 615 -7.07 1.21 1.67
CA GLY A 615 -6.11 0.74 2.66
C GLY A 615 -6.15 -0.76 2.91
N GLU A 616 -5.58 -1.18 4.05
CA GLU A 616 -5.46 -2.59 4.39
C GLU A 616 -6.82 -3.26 4.53
N GLY A 617 -7.79 -2.59 5.15
CA GLY A 617 -9.14 -3.14 5.37
C GLY A 617 -9.88 -3.45 4.08
N ALA A 618 -9.65 -2.70 3.01
CA ALA A 618 -10.22 -2.99 1.70
C ALA A 618 -9.39 -4.00 0.89
N GLY A 619 -8.21 -4.38 1.35
CA GLY A 619 -7.32 -5.32 0.67
C GLY A 619 -6.28 -4.69 -0.27
N TYR A 620 -6.15 -3.36 -0.31
CA TYR A 620 -5.31 -2.62 -1.29
C TYR A 620 -3.96 -2.11 -0.72
N ALA A 621 -3.67 -2.37 0.55
CA ALA A 621 -2.40 -1.99 1.19
C ALA A 621 -1.92 -3.08 2.17
N GLY A 622 -0.68 -2.95 2.66
CA GLY A 622 -0.06 -3.90 3.60
C GLY A 622 0.95 -3.28 4.56
N GLY A 623 0.79 -1.98 4.84
CA GLY A 623 1.59 -1.24 5.80
C GLY A 623 1.29 0.26 5.75
N ILE A 624 1.81 1.00 6.74
CA ILE A 624 1.52 2.44 6.97
C ILE A 624 1.64 3.28 5.69
N VAL A 625 2.79 3.23 5.02
CA VAL A 625 3.04 4.05 3.82
C VAL A 625 2.15 3.64 2.66
N SER A 626 2.01 2.33 2.39
CA SER A 626 1.13 1.86 1.31
C SER A 626 -0.33 2.23 1.54
N ALA A 627 -0.80 2.20 2.79
CA ALA A 627 -2.15 2.60 3.15
C ALA A 627 -2.34 4.11 3.00
N ALA A 628 -1.36 4.92 3.42
CA ALA A 628 -1.36 6.36 3.23
C ALA A 628 -1.36 6.76 1.73
N VAL A 629 -0.54 6.11 0.91
CA VAL A 629 -0.50 6.32 -0.55
C VAL A 629 -1.86 5.98 -1.17
N ASP A 630 -2.42 4.82 -0.83
CA ASP A 630 -3.75 4.40 -1.32
C ASP A 630 -4.84 5.40 -0.91
N GLY A 631 -4.82 5.84 0.35
CA GLY A 631 -5.73 6.84 0.87
C GLY A 631 -5.64 8.18 0.13
N ALA A 632 -4.42 8.69 -0.09
CA ALA A 632 -4.20 9.92 -0.84
C ALA A 632 -4.72 9.82 -2.29
N ARG A 633 -4.52 8.67 -2.95
CA ARG A 633 -5.08 8.40 -4.30
C ARG A 633 -6.60 8.41 -4.30
N VAL A 634 -7.21 7.74 -3.32
CA VAL A 634 -8.67 7.73 -3.15
C VAL A 634 -9.21 9.13 -2.88
N GLY A 635 -8.57 9.90 -1.99
CA GLY A 635 -8.97 11.29 -1.74
C GLY A 635 -8.96 12.14 -3.02
N ARG A 636 -7.91 12.01 -3.86
CA ARG A 636 -7.86 12.69 -5.17
C ARG A 636 -8.92 12.18 -6.14
N ALA A 637 -9.24 10.89 -6.14
CA ALA A 637 -10.31 10.34 -6.98
C ALA A 637 -11.69 10.86 -6.58
N VAL A 638 -11.96 11.01 -5.27
CA VAL A 638 -13.19 11.66 -4.77
C VAL A 638 -13.25 13.12 -5.23
N VAL A 639 -12.15 13.87 -5.13
CA VAL A 639 -12.08 15.26 -5.63
C VAL A 639 -12.39 15.34 -7.12
N ALA A 640 -11.79 14.46 -7.93
CA ALA A 640 -12.02 14.42 -9.37
C ALA A 640 -13.47 14.09 -9.72
N ALA A 641 -14.05 13.09 -9.05
CA ALA A 641 -15.44 12.70 -9.25
C ALA A 641 -16.41 13.84 -8.89
N LEU A 642 -16.23 14.50 -7.75
CA LEU A 642 -17.10 15.60 -7.31
C LEU A 642 -16.93 16.87 -8.16
N ALA A 643 -15.72 17.13 -8.68
CA ALA A 643 -15.47 18.27 -9.56
C ALA A 643 -16.18 18.12 -10.93
N ALA A 644 -16.31 16.90 -11.44
CA ALA A 644 -17.03 16.61 -12.69
C ALA A 644 -18.54 16.89 -12.60
N PHE A 645 -19.10 16.98 -11.39
CA PHE A 645 -20.52 17.29 -11.14
C PHE A 645 -20.81 18.79 -10.95
N ARG A 646 -19.86 19.70 -11.19
CA ARG A 646 -20.14 21.14 -11.13
C ARG A 646 -21.13 21.52 -12.25
N PRO A 647 -22.32 22.06 -11.94
CA PRO A 647 -23.08 22.77 -12.97
C PRO A 647 -22.22 23.94 -13.44
N ALA A 648 -22.08 24.09 -14.76
CA ALA A 648 -21.29 25.16 -15.35
C ALA A 648 -21.73 26.52 -14.75
N ALA A 649 -20.82 27.20 -14.06
CA ALA A 649 -21.10 28.51 -13.50
C ALA A 649 -21.28 29.53 -14.63
N GLY A 650 -22.52 30.01 -14.81
CA GLY A 650 -22.81 31.32 -15.41
C GLY A 650 -22.53 31.47 -16.91
N ALA A 651 -23.36 30.86 -17.76
CA ALA A 651 -23.83 31.59 -18.93
C ALA A 651 -24.97 32.49 -18.45
N GLY A 652 -24.66 33.77 -18.20
CA GLY A 652 -25.65 34.75 -17.75
C GLY A 652 -26.83 34.78 -18.71
N SER A 653 -28.04 34.57 -18.18
CA SER A 653 -29.27 34.80 -18.92
C SER A 653 -29.45 36.30 -19.11
N THR A 654 -28.95 36.85 -20.22
CA THR A 654 -29.54 38.06 -20.78
C THR A 654 -30.81 37.63 -21.50
N ALA A 655 -31.91 37.67 -20.77
CA ALA A 655 -33.23 37.74 -21.38
C ALA A 655 -33.31 39.10 -22.07
N ASP A 656 -33.06 39.12 -23.38
CA ASP A 656 -33.52 40.21 -24.25
C ASP A 656 -34.08 39.61 -25.54
N THR A 657 -35.32 40.01 -25.79
CA THR A 657 -36.17 39.78 -26.95
C THR A 657 -35.46 39.98 -28.28
N LEU A 658 -35.39 38.92 -29.10
CA LEU A 658 -35.40 39.06 -30.55
C LEU A 658 -36.36 38.06 -31.20
N SER A 659 -37.20 38.66 -32.03
CA SER A 659 -38.35 38.14 -32.78
C SER A 659 -38.00 37.06 -33.81
N HIS A 660 -39.03 36.27 -34.11
CA HIS A 660 -39.24 35.44 -35.31
C HIS A 660 -38.13 35.40 -36.37
N GLY A 661 -37.52 34.22 -36.51
CA GLY A 661 -36.73 33.81 -37.67
C GLY A 661 -36.59 32.29 -37.69
N SER A 662 -37.40 31.63 -38.51
CA SER A 662 -37.30 30.20 -38.80
C SER A 662 -35.90 29.88 -39.35
N LEU A 663 -35.16 28.99 -38.69
CA LEU A 663 -34.16 28.16 -39.37
C LEU A 663 -34.34 26.70 -38.92
N ALA A 664 -34.91 25.93 -39.84
CA ALA A 664 -35.05 24.50 -39.75
C ALA A 664 -33.68 23.82 -39.64
N LEU A 665 -33.47 23.05 -38.57
CA LEU A 665 -32.46 21.99 -38.51
C LEU A 665 -32.86 20.90 -39.52
N ARG A 666 -32.43 21.06 -40.77
CA ARG A 666 -32.50 20.01 -41.78
C ARG A 666 -31.42 18.97 -41.48
N GLY A 667 -31.90 17.79 -41.08
CA GLY A 667 -31.43 16.52 -41.59
C GLY A 667 -30.11 16.00 -41.03
N HIS A 668 -30.11 15.48 -39.80
CA HIS A 668 -29.21 14.38 -39.41
C HIS A 668 -29.78 13.50 -38.26
N GLY A 669 -30.81 13.95 -37.53
CA GLY A 669 -31.47 13.14 -36.47
C GLY A 669 -32.29 11.94 -36.97
N ALA A 670 -32.92 12.04 -38.15
CA ALA A 670 -33.79 10.97 -38.66
C ALA A 670 -33.04 9.69 -39.10
N VAL A 671 -31.74 9.79 -39.39
CA VAL A 671 -30.92 8.64 -39.81
C VAL A 671 -30.43 7.84 -38.61
N ALA A 672 -30.11 8.50 -37.48
CA ALA A 672 -29.71 7.84 -36.25
C ALA A 672 -30.87 7.02 -35.64
N GLU A 673 -32.09 7.56 -35.64
CA GLU A 673 -33.28 6.84 -35.15
C GLU A 673 -33.63 5.62 -36.02
N GLN A 674 -33.44 5.70 -37.34
CA GLN A 674 -33.68 4.56 -38.24
C GLN A 674 -32.64 3.44 -38.09
N VAL A 675 -31.37 3.77 -37.82
CA VAL A 675 -30.31 2.78 -37.60
C VAL A 675 -30.49 2.04 -36.27
N VAL A 676 -30.88 2.74 -35.21
CA VAL A 676 -31.17 2.15 -33.90
C VAL A 676 -32.39 1.22 -33.96
N ALA A 677 -33.44 1.61 -34.69
CA ALA A 677 -34.64 0.79 -34.84
C ALA A 677 -34.41 -0.52 -35.64
N VAL A 678 -33.47 -0.52 -36.59
CA VAL A 678 -33.08 -1.73 -37.34
C VAL A 678 -32.23 -2.66 -36.48
N ALA A 679 -31.35 -2.12 -35.64
CA ALA A 679 -30.52 -2.90 -34.70
C ALA A 679 -31.37 -3.57 -33.61
N GLN A 680 -32.35 -2.85 -33.04
CA GLN A 680 -33.25 -3.40 -32.02
C GLN A 680 -34.16 -4.51 -32.55
N LYS A 681 -34.58 -4.44 -33.82
CA LYS A 681 -35.36 -5.54 -34.45
C LYS A 681 -34.55 -6.81 -34.73
N ALA A 682 -33.22 -6.74 -34.74
CA ALA A 682 -32.37 -7.90 -34.96
C ALA A 682 -32.16 -8.73 -33.68
N ASP A 683 -32.32 -8.14 -32.50
CA ASP A 683 -32.05 -8.78 -31.21
C ASP A 683 -33.23 -9.63 -30.70
N ASP A 684 -34.44 -9.39 -31.20
CA ASP A 684 -35.66 -9.93 -30.60
C ASP A 684 -36.09 -11.34 -31.08
N HIS A 685 -35.47 -11.97 -32.10
CA HIS A 685 -35.99 -13.22 -32.68
C HIS A 685 -34.95 -14.36 -32.85
N ARG A 686 -35.17 -15.46 -32.10
CA ARG A 686 -34.42 -16.71 -32.18
C ARG A 686 -34.85 -17.56 -33.40
N HIS A 687 -34.29 -17.32 -34.59
CA HIS A 687 -34.11 -18.36 -35.62
C HIS A 687 -33.25 -17.88 -36.81
N PRO A 688 -32.14 -18.54 -37.17
CA PRO A 688 -31.20 -18.02 -38.17
C PRO A 688 -31.31 -18.77 -39.50
N ALA A 689 -31.96 -18.17 -40.52
CA ALA A 689 -31.68 -18.55 -41.93
C ALA A 689 -32.31 -17.62 -42.99
N VAL A 690 -33.42 -16.94 -42.73
CA VAL A 690 -34.20 -16.30 -43.82
C VAL A 690 -34.04 -14.78 -43.95
N HIS A 691 -33.42 -14.09 -42.99
CA HIS A 691 -33.49 -12.61 -42.93
C HIS A 691 -32.24 -11.81 -43.37
N TRP A 692 -31.13 -12.45 -43.74
CA TRP A 692 -29.89 -11.72 -44.07
C TRP A 692 -30.00 -10.87 -45.34
N HIS A 693 -30.68 -11.37 -46.37
CA HIS A 693 -30.84 -10.62 -47.63
C HIS A 693 -31.74 -9.39 -47.49
N HIS A 694 -32.72 -9.42 -46.58
CA HIS A 694 -33.65 -8.30 -46.36
C HIS A 694 -33.00 -7.18 -45.53
N LEU A 695 -32.24 -7.54 -44.49
CA LEU A 695 -31.47 -6.58 -43.68
C LEU A 695 -30.36 -5.91 -44.49
N LYS A 696 -29.67 -6.66 -45.36
CA LYS A 696 -28.63 -6.11 -46.25
C LYS A 696 -29.20 -5.11 -47.26
N ALA A 697 -30.40 -5.36 -47.78
CA ALA A 697 -31.09 -4.44 -48.69
C ALA A 697 -31.50 -3.14 -47.99
N GLN A 698 -32.05 -3.23 -46.77
CA GLN A 698 -32.46 -2.06 -45.97
C GLN A 698 -31.26 -1.23 -45.52
N TRP A 699 -30.16 -1.86 -45.09
CA TRP A 699 -28.93 -1.17 -44.73
C TRP A 699 -28.33 -0.45 -45.94
N SER A 700 -28.21 -1.13 -47.09
CA SER A 700 -27.66 -0.53 -48.30
C SER A 700 -28.49 0.64 -48.85
N GLN A 701 -29.77 0.71 -48.49
CA GLN A 701 -30.67 1.80 -48.84
C GLN A 701 -30.54 2.99 -47.85
N ALA A 702 -30.28 2.71 -46.56
CA ALA A 702 -30.09 3.72 -45.52
C ALA A 702 -28.77 4.50 -45.64
N VAL A 703 -27.69 3.87 -46.15
CA VAL A 703 -26.38 4.54 -46.32
C VAL A 703 -26.22 5.21 -47.71
N LYS A 704 -27.22 5.08 -48.59
CA LYS A 704 -27.18 5.62 -49.96
C LYS A 704 -27.43 7.14 -49.93
N GLY A 705 -26.36 7.93 -49.81
CA GLY A 705 -26.42 9.39 -49.82
C GLY A 705 -25.46 10.09 -48.85
N ILE A 706 -24.74 9.35 -48.01
CA ILE A 706 -23.73 9.90 -47.09
C ILE A 706 -22.43 10.10 -47.87
N GLN A 707 -22.07 11.34 -48.21
CA GLN A 707 -20.74 11.64 -48.76
C GLN A 707 -19.70 11.67 -47.62
N PRO A 708 -18.50 11.09 -47.81
CA PRO A 708 -17.43 11.20 -46.84
C PRO A 708 -16.83 12.62 -46.88
N CYS A 709 -16.82 13.31 -45.74
CA CYS A 709 -16.11 14.57 -45.56
C CYS A 709 -14.85 14.30 -44.71
N GLU A 710 -13.69 14.77 -45.16
CA GLU A 710 -12.38 14.64 -44.49
C GLU A 710 -12.08 15.78 -43.49
N GLU A 711 -13.10 16.40 -42.89
CA GLU A 711 -12.90 17.41 -41.83
C GLU A 711 -13.31 16.86 -40.46
N GLU A 712 -12.38 16.94 -39.50
CA GLU A 712 -12.57 16.56 -38.10
C GLU A 712 -13.71 17.38 -37.47
N LEU A 713 -14.85 16.73 -37.25
CA LEU A 713 -15.93 17.24 -36.40
C LEU A 713 -15.58 16.98 -34.94
N GLU A 714 -15.25 18.04 -34.19
CA GLU A 714 -15.19 18.01 -32.73
C GLU A 714 -16.59 17.76 -32.15
N MET A 715 -16.77 16.61 -31.49
CA MET A 715 -17.95 16.27 -30.69
C MET A 715 -17.57 16.16 -29.20
N PRO A 716 -18.49 16.42 -28.25
CA PRO A 716 -18.24 16.29 -26.81
C PRO A 716 -17.81 14.85 -26.43
N GLN A 717 -16.93 14.75 -25.44
CA GLN A 717 -16.00 13.63 -25.19
C GLN A 717 -16.59 12.25 -24.79
N ASP A 718 -17.90 12.03 -24.83
CA ASP A 718 -18.50 10.83 -24.19
C ASP A 718 -19.02 9.74 -25.14
N TYR A 719 -18.79 9.82 -26.45
CA TYR A 719 -19.09 8.71 -27.37
C TYR A 719 -18.01 8.57 -28.45
N ARG A 720 -17.39 7.38 -28.57
CA ARG A 720 -16.58 7.00 -29.75
C ARG A 720 -17.29 5.89 -30.50
N LEU A 721 -17.90 6.22 -31.64
CA LEU A 721 -18.38 5.21 -32.58
C LEU A 721 -17.21 4.73 -33.45
N HIS A 722 -16.68 3.53 -33.19
CA HIS A 722 -15.69 2.91 -34.07
C HIS A 722 -16.38 2.24 -35.26
N LEU A 723 -16.55 2.98 -36.37
CA LEU A 723 -16.90 2.36 -37.66
C LEU A 723 -15.67 1.64 -38.22
N SER A 724 -15.55 0.34 -37.96
CA SER A 724 -14.54 -0.48 -38.66
C SER A 724 -14.84 -0.42 -40.17
N SER A 725 -13.83 -0.03 -40.95
CA SER A 725 -13.91 0.15 -42.40
C SER A 725 -14.67 -1.00 -43.10
N GLN A 726 -15.45 -0.65 -44.14
CA GLN A 726 -16.24 -1.51 -45.04
C GLN A 726 -15.59 -2.84 -45.50
N ARG A 727 -14.29 -3.03 -45.33
CA ARG A 727 -13.53 -4.20 -45.79
C ARG A 727 -13.70 -5.48 -44.97
N VAL A 728 -14.21 -5.42 -43.74
CA VAL A 728 -14.30 -6.63 -42.87
C VAL A 728 -15.47 -7.55 -43.24
N LEU A 729 -16.48 -7.04 -43.95
CA LEU A 729 -17.73 -7.76 -44.23
C LEU A 729 -17.77 -8.50 -45.58
N GLU A 730 -16.77 -8.34 -46.45
CA GLU A 730 -16.82 -8.91 -47.81
C GLU A 730 -16.33 -10.37 -47.91
N HIS A 731 -15.70 -10.94 -46.88
CA HIS A 731 -15.02 -12.25 -46.97
C HIS A 731 -15.31 -13.19 -45.78
N ARG A 732 -16.58 -13.55 -45.49
CA ARG A 732 -16.88 -14.51 -44.39
C ARG A 732 -17.96 -15.54 -44.70
N LYS A 733 -17.85 -16.71 -44.04
CA LYS A 733 -18.72 -17.89 -44.16
C LYS A 733 -19.79 -17.91 -43.06
N PRO A 734 -20.94 -18.59 -43.28
CA PRO A 734 -22.01 -18.70 -42.27
C PRO A 734 -21.54 -19.46 -41.02
N GLY A 735 -21.77 -18.92 -39.82
CA GLY A 735 -21.57 -19.61 -38.53
C GLY A 735 -20.61 -18.97 -37.53
N GLU A 736 -19.96 -17.85 -37.86
CA GLU A 736 -19.11 -17.12 -36.90
C GLU A 736 -19.96 -16.21 -35.99
N VAL A 737 -19.79 -16.34 -34.67
CA VAL A 737 -20.39 -15.47 -33.64
C VAL A 737 -19.47 -14.27 -33.40
N PHE A 738 -20.04 -13.07 -33.21
CA PHE A 738 -19.30 -11.88 -32.80
C PHE A 738 -19.83 -11.34 -31.47
N GLU A 739 -18.93 -10.89 -30.58
CA GLU A 739 -19.22 -10.05 -29.41
C GLU A 739 -19.15 -8.58 -29.84
N MET A 740 -20.28 -7.89 -29.82
CA MET A 740 -20.34 -6.46 -30.11
C MET A 740 -20.12 -5.69 -28.81
N GLU A 741 -18.98 -5.02 -28.65
CA GLU A 741 -18.81 -4.00 -27.61
C GLU A 741 -19.56 -2.74 -28.04
N LEU A 742 -20.57 -2.36 -27.26
CA LEU A 742 -21.29 -1.08 -27.35
C LEU A 742 -20.66 -0.05 -26.42
#